data_AF-A0A2E1XFW3-F1
#
_entry.id   AF-A0A2E1XFW3-F1
#
_cell.length_a   1.000
_cell.length_b   1.000
_cell.length_c   1.000
_cell.angle_alpha   90.00
_cell.angle_beta   90.00
_cell.angle_gamma   90.00
#
_symmetry.space_group_name_H-M   'P 1'
#
loop_
_entity.id
_entity.type
_entity.pdbx_description
1 polymer ?
#
loop_
_entity_poly.entity_id
_entity_poly.type
_entity_poly.pdbx_seq_one_letter_code
_entity_poly.pdbx_strand_id
1 'polypeptide(L)'
;MPAKADMFRLTMLRALLVLAAALSISPAHAAGALNIGVQLEPPNLDPTSGAAAAIDEIVYANVFEGLTRINEDGAVSPLLAESWTVSGDGRIYDFKLREGVTFHDGTSFDAEDVVFTLNRAKAPESTNAQRPIFEIINEARATGPYSVRITLNEPLGAFPTYLGWGDAVIVAEESAATNASNPVGTGPFKFLRWRRGASATLVRNDDYWGNRPALDRINFIFIPDPTAAFAALMAGDVDGFPNYPAAENLGLIERDDRFKIVTGTGEGEMILAINNGVPPFDDIRVRRALNHAIDKQAVIEAGLFGFGTPIGSHFPPHHPSYEDLTGLYPYDPAEARRLLAEAGYPDGFETTLALPPPAYARRGGEVIAAQLEAVGVKVEIRNIEWAQWLDQVFANKNYDLTIVSHTEPVDIDIYARDDYYFQYHSDAFNKVIAVLRGETNPARRDALLHEAQEIIAEDAVNVFIASSPKIAVWSKDVTGVWANAPVQANDLTDADVVGRAPLAPGDHPTRMLPLWPIFVVIALAFTVVAVFARASPAFLASRAASMALTLFTASLVIFFLIEIAPGDPAAFMMGLNADPAAVDALREELGLNQSLIARYASWIGGLAMGDFGVSYTYRTPVAELMAERIWVSLPLALLAFAISTAIGIPAGLAAAARRDRASGKAIVATAQAGVAIPNFWLAILLVMIFAVAFRWFSAGGFPGWDAGFFSALKALLLPAIALAIPQAAILTQIMRSSTIETLREDYIRTARAKGLTRRETLTGHALRNALIPVLTILGLQFAFLLAGGVIIENVFYLPGLGRMVFQAIAQRDLIVVESVVMVLVFAVVAIAFLIDLAYAIVDPRLHGERR
;
A
#
# COMPACT_ATOMS: atom_id res chain seq x y z
N MET A 1 -28.32 -13.76 51.22
CA MET A 1 -28.44 -13.79 49.74
C MET A 1 -27.09 -14.05 49.04
N PRO A 2 -26.41 -15.22 49.19
CA PRO A 2 -25.14 -15.48 48.50
C PRO A 2 -25.33 -16.03 47.06
N ALA A 3 -26.40 -16.81 46.83
CA ALA A 3 -26.59 -17.59 45.59
C ALA A 3 -26.73 -16.75 44.31
N LYS A 4 -27.26 -15.52 44.38
CA LYS A 4 -27.41 -14.66 43.19
C LYS A 4 -26.10 -14.03 42.71
N ALA A 5 -25.12 -13.84 43.61
CA ALA A 5 -23.83 -13.25 43.25
C ALA A 5 -22.89 -14.28 42.58
N ASP A 6 -22.95 -15.54 43.01
CA ASP A 6 -22.19 -16.63 42.38
C ASP A 6 -22.78 -17.03 41.03
N MET A 7 -24.12 -16.99 40.88
CA MET A 7 -24.75 -17.23 39.59
C MET A 7 -24.37 -16.16 38.56
N PHE A 8 -24.32 -14.88 38.93
CA PHE A 8 -23.89 -13.81 38.02
C PHE A 8 -22.41 -13.93 37.61
N ARG A 9 -21.53 -14.31 38.55
CA ARG A 9 -20.11 -14.57 38.26
C ARG A 9 -19.92 -15.78 37.35
N LEU A 10 -20.68 -16.86 37.57
CA LEU A 10 -20.60 -18.07 36.77
C LEU A 10 -21.14 -17.85 35.34
N THR A 11 -22.22 -17.07 35.19
CA THR A 11 -22.76 -16.69 33.88
C THR A 11 -21.81 -15.76 33.13
N MET A 12 -21.18 -14.81 33.82
CA MET A 12 -20.19 -13.90 33.22
C MET A 12 -18.90 -14.62 32.83
N LEU A 13 -18.43 -15.57 33.64
CA LEU A 13 -17.27 -16.42 33.32
C LEU A 13 -17.56 -17.36 32.14
N ARG A 14 -18.77 -17.94 32.07
CA ARG A 14 -19.21 -18.75 30.93
C ARG A 14 -19.38 -17.92 29.66
N ALA A 15 -19.92 -16.70 29.75
CA ALA A 15 -20.01 -15.79 28.61
C ALA A 15 -18.62 -15.36 28.11
N LEU A 16 -17.67 -15.09 29.01
CA LEU A 16 -16.26 -14.81 28.67
C LEU A 16 -15.57 -16.02 28.04
N LEU A 17 -15.82 -17.23 28.53
CA LEU A 17 -15.27 -18.47 27.95
C LEU A 17 -15.87 -18.79 26.58
N VAL A 18 -17.17 -18.56 26.38
CA VAL A 18 -17.84 -18.73 25.08
C VAL A 18 -17.40 -17.66 24.09
N LEU A 19 -17.25 -16.40 24.54
CA LEU A 19 -16.72 -15.32 23.70
C LEU A 19 -15.24 -15.55 23.35
N ALA A 20 -14.43 -16.00 24.30
CA ALA A 20 -13.04 -16.39 24.05
C ALA A 20 -12.96 -17.57 23.08
N ALA A 21 -13.79 -18.61 23.25
CA ALA A 21 -13.85 -19.75 22.33
C ALA A 21 -14.33 -19.33 20.92
N ALA A 22 -15.30 -18.43 20.82
CA ALA A 22 -15.79 -17.89 19.55
C ALA A 22 -14.76 -16.97 18.86
N LEU A 23 -13.96 -16.22 19.62
CA LEU A 23 -12.85 -15.40 19.10
C LEU A 23 -11.59 -16.22 18.77
N SER A 24 -11.43 -17.39 19.40
CA SER A 24 -10.35 -18.36 19.15
C SER A 24 -10.54 -19.15 17.87
N ILE A 25 -11.72 -19.10 17.26
CA ILE A 25 -11.93 -19.62 15.92
C ILE A 25 -11.10 -18.70 14.99
N SER A 26 -9.97 -19.22 14.52
CA SER A 26 -9.18 -18.62 13.43
C SER A 26 -10.13 -18.17 12.33
N PRO A 27 -9.89 -17.04 11.64
CA PRO A 27 -10.73 -16.72 10.50
C PRO A 27 -10.78 -18.00 9.66
N ALA A 28 -11.99 -18.56 9.51
CA ALA A 28 -12.21 -19.40 8.37
C ALA A 28 -11.91 -18.44 7.22
N HIS A 29 -10.74 -18.59 6.61
CA HIS A 29 -10.47 -17.95 5.33
C HIS A 29 -11.73 -18.21 4.53
N ALA A 30 -12.34 -17.13 4.01
CA ALA A 30 -13.51 -17.29 3.16
C ALA A 30 -13.15 -18.39 2.16
N ALA A 31 -14.00 -19.41 2.12
CA ALA A 31 -13.78 -20.62 1.35
C ALA A 31 -13.33 -20.22 -0.10
N GLY A 32 -12.19 -20.71 -0.59
CA GLY A 32 -11.68 -20.38 -1.93
C GLY A 32 -11.18 -18.94 -2.15
N ALA A 33 -10.92 -18.17 -1.09
CA ALA A 33 -10.32 -16.84 -1.19
C ALA A 33 -8.78 -16.87 -0.99
N LEU A 34 -8.06 -16.08 -1.81
CA LEU A 34 -6.64 -15.77 -1.67
C LEU A 34 -6.47 -14.33 -1.17
N ASN A 35 -5.79 -14.14 -0.04
CA ASN A 35 -5.43 -12.82 0.47
C ASN A 35 -3.97 -12.54 0.12
N ILE A 36 -3.73 -11.68 -0.86
CA ILE A 36 -2.39 -11.33 -1.33
C ILE A 36 -2.00 -9.96 -0.78
N GLY A 37 -0.88 -9.89 -0.07
CA GLY A 37 -0.29 -8.62 0.34
C GLY A 37 0.48 -8.00 -0.83
N VAL A 38 0.26 -6.71 -1.11
CA VAL A 38 1.04 -5.95 -2.09
C VAL A 38 1.51 -4.65 -1.46
N GLN A 39 2.68 -4.16 -1.88
CA GLN A 39 3.30 -3.01 -1.21
C GLN A 39 2.60 -1.70 -1.55
N LEU A 40 2.29 -1.49 -2.83
CA LEU A 40 1.73 -0.24 -3.33
C LEU A 40 0.25 -0.41 -3.67
N GLU A 41 -0.52 0.63 -3.36
CA GLU A 41 -1.85 0.80 -3.93
C GLU A 41 -1.70 1.44 -5.31
N PRO A 42 -2.41 0.96 -6.35
CA PRO A 42 -2.35 1.58 -7.66
C PRO A 42 -3.05 2.95 -7.65
N PRO A 43 -2.62 3.93 -8.47
CA PRO A 43 -3.29 5.22 -8.56
C PRO A 43 -4.70 5.11 -9.22
N ASN A 44 -4.85 4.21 -10.18
CA ASN A 44 -6.10 3.86 -10.84
C ASN A 44 -6.11 2.35 -11.19
N LEU A 45 -7.10 1.84 -11.92
CA LEU A 45 -7.17 0.44 -12.35
C LEU A 45 -7.23 0.28 -13.88
N ASP A 46 -6.88 1.31 -14.68
CA ASP A 46 -6.82 1.25 -16.14
C ASP A 46 -5.36 1.28 -16.60
N PRO A 47 -4.79 0.13 -17.02
CA PRO A 47 -3.39 0.04 -17.42
C PRO A 47 -3.09 0.81 -18.70
N THR A 48 -4.10 1.13 -19.51
CA THR A 48 -3.93 1.95 -20.72
C THR A 48 -3.82 3.45 -20.43
N SER A 49 -3.92 3.86 -19.16
CA SER A 49 -4.02 5.26 -18.73
C SER A 49 -2.98 5.69 -17.68
N GLY A 50 -2.06 4.81 -17.27
CA GLY A 50 -1.04 5.14 -16.27
C GLY A 50 0.15 4.17 -16.25
N ALA A 51 1.34 4.71 -16.04
CA ALA A 51 2.62 3.97 -16.07
C ALA A 51 2.96 3.21 -14.77
N ALA A 52 2.05 3.17 -13.79
CA ALA A 52 2.36 2.62 -12.48
C ALA A 52 2.23 1.09 -12.50
N ALA A 53 3.33 0.38 -12.28
CA ALA A 53 3.39 -1.09 -12.20
C ALA A 53 2.32 -1.71 -11.29
N ALA A 54 1.97 -1.04 -10.19
CA ALA A 54 0.94 -1.48 -9.26
C ALA A 54 -0.45 -1.66 -9.91
N ILE A 55 -0.70 -0.99 -11.05
CA ILE A 55 -1.93 -1.17 -11.84
C ILE A 55 -1.94 -2.58 -12.42
N ASP A 56 -0.93 -2.89 -13.24
CA ASP A 56 -0.79 -4.19 -13.91
C ASP A 56 -0.66 -5.35 -12.92
N GLU A 57 0.02 -5.14 -11.80
CA GLU A 57 0.14 -6.13 -10.70
C GLU A 57 -1.21 -6.63 -10.17
N ILE A 58 -2.29 -5.86 -10.36
CA ILE A 58 -3.64 -6.21 -9.94
C ILE A 58 -4.50 -6.63 -11.13
N VAL A 59 -4.48 -5.87 -12.23
CA VAL A 59 -5.49 -5.98 -13.30
C VAL A 59 -5.02 -6.73 -14.54
N TYR A 60 -3.74 -6.69 -14.88
CA TYR A 60 -3.25 -7.40 -16.06
C TYR A 60 -3.27 -8.90 -15.80
N ALA A 61 -3.63 -9.68 -16.81
CA ALA A 61 -3.88 -11.13 -16.76
C ALA A 61 -5.04 -11.58 -15.85
N ASN A 62 -5.45 -10.77 -14.87
CA ASN A 62 -6.55 -11.08 -13.96
C ASN A 62 -7.89 -10.52 -14.45
N VAL A 63 -7.92 -9.24 -14.83
CA VAL A 63 -9.12 -8.51 -15.27
C VAL A 63 -9.06 -8.25 -16.77
N PHE A 64 -7.93 -7.73 -17.24
CA PHE A 64 -7.70 -7.38 -18.65
C PHE A 64 -6.77 -8.39 -19.33
N GLU A 65 -6.95 -8.53 -20.64
CA GLU A 65 -6.17 -9.41 -21.50
C GLU A 65 -5.77 -8.68 -22.78
N GLY A 66 -4.57 -8.97 -23.30
CA GLY A 66 -4.08 -8.48 -24.60
C GLY A 66 -4.41 -9.44 -25.75
N LEU A 67 -4.05 -9.03 -26.98
CA LEU A 67 -4.11 -9.93 -28.14
C LEU A 67 -3.15 -11.11 -27.99
N THR A 68 -1.97 -10.82 -27.48
CA THR A 68 -0.92 -11.79 -27.11
C THR A 68 -0.69 -11.72 -25.61
N ARG A 69 0.19 -12.59 -25.12
CA ARG A 69 0.57 -12.66 -23.70
C ARG A 69 2.06 -12.94 -23.57
N ILE A 70 2.69 -12.30 -22.58
CA ILE A 70 4.02 -12.67 -22.11
C ILE A 70 3.83 -13.67 -20.97
N ASN A 71 4.40 -14.85 -21.14
CA ASN A 71 4.32 -15.95 -20.17
C ASN A 71 5.35 -15.77 -19.05
N GLU A 72 5.29 -16.59 -17.99
CA GLU A 72 6.24 -16.56 -16.87
C GLU A 72 7.71 -16.73 -17.30
N ASP A 73 7.95 -17.42 -18.42
CA ASP A 73 9.26 -17.64 -19.03
C ASP A 73 9.64 -16.54 -20.05
N GLY A 74 8.94 -15.41 -20.05
CA GLY A 74 9.16 -14.30 -20.98
C GLY A 74 8.76 -14.59 -22.43
N ALA A 75 8.32 -15.80 -22.77
CA ALA A 75 7.92 -16.15 -24.13
C ALA A 75 6.57 -15.52 -24.49
N VAL A 76 6.43 -15.08 -25.74
CA VAL A 76 5.18 -14.52 -26.26
C VAL A 76 4.30 -15.62 -26.82
N SER A 77 3.05 -15.67 -26.39
CA SER A 77 2.06 -16.65 -26.85
C SER A 77 0.73 -15.99 -27.27
N PRO A 78 -0.12 -16.70 -28.04
CA PRO A 78 -1.45 -16.22 -28.37
C PRO A 78 -2.37 -16.11 -27.14
N LEU A 79 -3.14 -15.03 -27.03
CA LEU A 79 -4.18 -14.84 -25.99
C LEU A 79 -5.54 -14.56 -26.63
N LEU A 80 -6.05 -13.32 -26.68
CA LEU A 80 -7.32 -13.02 -27.35
C LEU A 80 -7.25 -13.21 -28.87
N ALA A 81 -6.05 -13.10 -29.46
CA ALA A 81 -5.79 -13.62 -30.78
C ALA A 81 -5.42 -15.11 -30.70
N GLU A 82 -6.07 -15.96 -31.49
CA GLU A 82 -5.73 -17.38 -31.62
C GLU A 82 -4.40 -17.58 -32.38
N SER A 83 -4.13 -16.69 -33.34
CA SER A 83 -2.96 -16.74 -34.20
C SER A 83 -2.79 -15.41 -34.93
N TRP A 84 -1.61 -15.19 -35.51
CA TRP A 84 -1.36 -14.10 -36.43
C TRP A 84 -0.42 -14.51 -37.54
N THR A 85 -0.45 -13.76 -38.64
CA THR A 85 0.54 -13.85 -39.73
C THR A 85 1.16 -12.50 -39.97
N VAL A 86 2.44 -12.49 -40.35
CA VAL A 86 3.21 -11.28 -40.63
C VAL A 86 3.64 -11.28 -42.09
N SER A 87 3.54 -10.13 -42.76
CA SER A 87 4.10 -9.96 -44.10
C SER A 87 5.63 -10.06 -44.09
N GLY A 88 6.22 -10.46 -45.22
CA GLY A 88 7.68 -10.64 -45.33
C GLY A 88 8.50 -9.36 -45.11
N ASP A 89 7.87 -8.18 -45.19
CA ASP A 89 8.47 -6.88 -44.91
C ASP A 89 8.23 -6.39 -43.46
N GLY A 90 7.57 -7.19 -42.61
CA GLY A 90 7.36 -6.90 -41.19
C GLY A 90 6.41 -5.75 -40.88
N ARG A 91 5.58 -5.34 -41.85
CA ARG A 91 4.70 -4.16 -41.74
C ARG A 91 3.22 -4.49 -41.62
N ILE A 92 2.78 -5.66 -42.06
CA ILE A 92 1.37 -6.06 -42.04
C ILE A 92 1.22 -7.24 -41.11
N TYR A 93 0.38 -7.09 -40.09
CA TYR A 93 0.01 -8.13 -39.15
C TYR A 93 -1.48 -8.42 -39.29
N ASP A 94 -1.81 -9.67 -39.59
CA ASP A 94 -3.17 -10.17 -39.64
C ASP A 94 -3.43 -11.06 -38.42
N PHE A 95 -4.31 -10.65 -37.54
CA PHE A 95 -4.70 -11.37 -36.32
C PHE A 95 -6.05 -12.07 -36.52
N LYS A 96 -6.11 -13.35 -36.16
CA LYS A 96 -7.37 -14.10 -36.01
C LYS A 96 -7.77 -14.10 -34.54
N LEU A 97 -8.93 -13.52 -34.24
CA LEU A 97 -9.44 -13.39 -32.87
C LEU A 97 -10.21 -14.64 -32.43
N ARG A 98 -10.28 -14.87 -31.12
CA ARG A 98 -11.13 -15.90 -30.51
C ARG A 98 -12.60 -15.53 -30.66
N GLU A 99 -13.42 -16.52 -30.97
CA GLU A 99 -14.88 -16.39 -31.01
C GLU A 99 -15.50 -16.69 -29.64
N GLY A 100 -16.65 -16.08 -29.34
CA GLY A 100 -17.43 -16.39 -28.14
C GLY A 100 -16.86 -15.83 -26.82
N VAL A 101 -15.86 -14.96 -26.88
CA VAL A 101 -15.35 -14.23 -25.72
C VAL A 101 -16.32 -13.09 -25.38
N THR A 102 -16.53 -12.84 -24.08
CA THR A 102 -17.36 -11.75 -23.58
C THR A 102 -16.61 -10.94 -22.54
N PHE A 103 -16.88 -9.64 -22.49
CA PHE A 103 -16.46 -8.77 -21.39
C PHE A 103 -17.23 -9.10 -20.11
N HIS A 104 -16.73 -8.61 -18.97
CA HIS A 104 -17.32 -8.88 -17.65
C HIS A 104 -18.73 -8.33 -17.46
N ASP A 105 -19.14 -7.35 -18.25
CA ASP A 105 -20.49 -6.78 -18.27
C ASP A 105 -21.45 -7.51 -19.24
N GLY A 106 -20.95 -8.51 -19.97
CA GLY A 106 -21.70 -9.37 -20.86
C GLY A 106 -21.72 -8.93 -22.33
N THR A 107 -21.05 -7.83 -22.71
CA THR A 107 -20.89 -7.48 -24.13
C THR A 107 -19.92 -8.43 -24.82
N SER A 108 -20.05 -8.59 -26.14
CA SER A 108 -19.22 -9.51 -26.93
C SER A 108 -17.89 -8.85 -27.28
N PHE A 109 -16.79 -9.61 -27.20
CA PHE A 109 -15.51 -9.20 -27.75
C PHE A 109 -15.45 -9.48 -29.26
N ASP A 110 -15.07 -8.48 -30.05
CA ASP A 110 -14.88 -8.60 -31.49
C ASP A 110 -13.73 -7.71 -32.05
N ALA A 111 -13.61 -7.67 -33.38
CA ALA A 111 -12.57 -6.92 -34.08
C ALA A 111 -12.67 -5.39 -33.90
N GLU A 112 -13.86 -4.83 -33.67
CA GLU A 112 -14.04 -3.40 -33.48
C GLU A 112 -13.49 -2.94 -32.13
N ASP A 113 -13.55 -3.77 -31.08
CA ASP A 113 -12.93 -3.47 -29.77
C ASP A 113 -11.41 -3.31 -29.89
N VAL A 114 -10.78 -4.15 -30.71
CA VAL A 114 -9.35 -4.09 -30.98
C VAL A 114 -9.01 -2.82 -31.76
N VAL A 115 -9.79 -2.49 -32.79
CA VAL A 115 -9.61 -1.27 -33.59
C VAL A 115 -9.78 -0.02 -32.72
N PHE A 116 -10.81 0.02 -31.90
CA PHE A 116 -11.05 1.09 -30.93
C PHE A 116 -9.87 1.25 -29.98
N THR A 117 -9.43 0.16 -29.35
CA THR A 117 -8.32 0.15 -28.39
C THR A 117 -7.04 0.73 -29.00
N LEU A 118 -6.64 0.24 -30.18
CA LEU A 118 -5.39 0.68 -30.82
C LEU A 118 -5.46 2.13 -31.30
N ASN A 119 -6.62 2.58 -31.79
CA ASN A 119 -6.83 3.98 -32.18
C ASN A 119 -6.81 4.92 -30.98
N ARG A 120 -7.42 4.52 -29.85
CA ARG A 120 -7.33 5.26 -28.59
C ARG A 120 -5.89 5.32 -28.09
N ALA A 121 -5.15 4.21 -28.12
CA ALA A 121 -3.78 4.15 -27.63
C ALA A 121 -2.82 5.06 -28.39
N LYS A 122 -2.98 5.20 -29.72
CA LYS A 122 -2.12 6.05 -30.57
C LYS A 122 -2.57 7.51 -30.69
N ALA A 123 -3.73 7.88 -30.14
CA ALA A 123 -4.27 9.22 -30.30
C ALA A 123 -3.34 10.30 -29.69
N PRO A 124 -3.26 11.52 -30.25
CA PRO A 124 -2.41 12.59 -29.71
C PRO A 124 -2.65 12.91 -28.23
N GLU A 125 -3.90 12.81 -27.79
CA GLU A 125 -4.38 13.01 -26.42
C GLU A 125 -4.28 11.77 -25.53
N SER A 126 -3.81 10.64 -26.06
CA SER A 126 -3.64 9.40 -25.30
C SER A 126 -2.74 9.60 -24.09
N THR A 127 -3.19 9.11 -22.94
CA THR A 127 -2.43 9.10 -21.68
C THR A 127 -1.68 7.78 -21.48
N ASN A 128 -1.64 6.91 -22.49
CA ASN A 128 -0.94 5.63 -22.43
C ASN A 128 0.57 5.86 -22.32
N ALA A 129 1.22 5.21 -21.35
CA ALA A 129 2.65 5.37 -21.09
C ALA A 129 3.51 4.96 -22.30
N GLN A 130 3.00 4.01 -23.09
CA GLN A 130 3.67 3.43 -24.25
C GLN A 130 3.12 3.97 -25.58
N ARG A 131 2.53 5.18 -25.59
CA ARG A 131 2.04 5.83 -26.83
C ARG A 131 3.02 5.76 -28.01
N PRO A 132 4.34 5.95 -27.86
CA PRO A 132 5.29 5.84 -28.97
C PRO A 132 5.27 4.47 -29.68
N ILE A 133 4.97 3.39 -28.96
CA ILE A 133 4.85 2.03 -29.54
C ILE A 133 3.61 1.93 -30.44
N PHE A 134 2.56 2.70 -30.17
CA PHE A 134 1.32 2.68 -30.95
C PHE A 134 1.31 3.71 -32.10
N GLU A 135 2.12 4.79 -32.03
CA GLU A 135 2.23 5.81 -33.10
C GLU A 135 2.76 5.22 -34.43
N ILE A 136 3.50 4.11 -34.37
CA ILE A 136 3.94 3.36 -35.54
C ILE A 136 2.77 2.77 -36.34
N ILE A 137 1.59 2.57 -35.73
CA ILE A 137 0.42 2.00 -36.37
C ILE A 137 -0.19 3.01 -37.34
N ASN A 138 0.02 2.78 -38.63
CA ASN A 138 -0.62 3.53 -39.70
C ASN A 138 -2.14 3.34 -39.64
N GLU A 139 -2.58 2.09 -39.69
CA GLU A 139 -3.99 1.71 -39.76
C GLU A 139 -4.22 0.40 -39.00
N ALA A 140 -5.28 0.37 -38.19
CA ALA A 140 -5.88 -0.85 -37.67
C ALA A 140 -7.31 -0.93 -38.23
N ARG A 141 -7.68 -2.07 -38.82
CA ARG A 141 -9.01 -2.24 -39.42
C ARG A 141 -9.57 -3.64 -39.18
N ALA A 142 -10.87 -3.71 -38.90
CA ALA A 142 -11.61 -4.96 -38.93
C ALA A 142 -11.75 -5.42 -40.38
N THR A 143 -11.30 -6.64 -40.67
CA THR A 143 -11.48 -7.32 -41.97
C THR A 143 -12.60 -8.36 -41.93
N GLY A 144 -13.14 -8.60 -40.74
CA GLY A 144 -14.31 -9.40 -40.40
C GLY A 144 -14.55 -9.33 -38.89
N PRO A 145 -15.61 -9.95 -38.34
CA PRO A 145 -15.94 -9.86 -36.92
C PRO A 145 -14.83 -10.35 -35.98
N TYR A 146 -14.02 -11.32 -36.42
CA TYR A 146 -12.95 -11.92 -35.63
C TYR A 146 -11.61 -11.88 -36.39
N SER A 147 -11.39 -10.84 -37.19
CA SER A 147 -10.17 -10.70 -38.00
C SER A 147 -9.76 -9.24 -38.10
N VAL A 148 -8.56 -8.93 -37.60
CA VAL A 148 -8.01 -7.57 -37.56
C VAL A 148 -6.73 -7.51 -38.36
N ARG A 149 -6.61 -6.50 -39.22
CA ARG A 149 -5.36 -6.18 -39.90
C ARG A 149 -4.77 -4.90 -39.32
N ILE A 150 -3.49 -4.97 -38.95
CA ILE A 150 -2.70 -3.84 -38.47
C ILE A 150 -1.58 -3.58 -39.47
N THR A 151 -1.46 -2.33 -39.93
CA THR A 151 -0.43 -1.88 -40.86
C THR A 151 0.48 -0.87 -40.15
N LEU A 152 1.79 -1.10 -40.20
CA LEU A 152 2.81 -0.30 -39.53
C LEU A 152 3.54 0.62 -40.52
N ASN A 153 3.92 1.82 -40.06
CA ASN A 153 4.69 2.82 -40.81
C ASN A 153 6.15 2.40 -41.04
N GLU A 154 6.68 1.48 -40.24
CA GLU A 154 7.99 0.86 -40.37
C GLU A 154 7.96 -0.60 -39.89
N PRO A 155 8.94 -1.45 -40.29
CA PRO A 155 8.97 -2.84 -39.86
C PRO A 155 9.28 -2.94 -38.37
N LEU A 156 8.51 -3.75 -37.65
CA LEU A 156 8.71 -3.98 -36.22
C LEU A 156 8.45 -5.45 -35.89
N GLY A 157 9.49 -6.28 -35.89
CA GLY A 157 9.34 -7.73 -35.68
C GLY A 157 8.94 -8.13 -34.25
N ALA A 158 9.23 -7.29 -33.26
CA ALA A 158 8.82 -7.49 -31.86
C ALA A 158 7.37 -7.04 -31.57
N PHE A 159 6.61 -6.60 -32.59
CA PHE A 159 5.27 -6.04 -32.39
C PHE A 159 4.32 -6.96 -31.58
N PRO A 160 4.28 -8.29 -31.81
CA PRO A 160 3.48 -9.18 -30.98
C PRO A 160 3.91 -9.22 -29.50
N THR A 161 5.18 -8.95 -29.18
CA THR A 161 5.66 -8.84 -27.79
C THR A 161 5.04 -7.64 -27.09
N TYR A 162 5.04 -6.47 -27.76
CA TYR A 162 4.46 -5.26 -27.19
C TYR A 162 2.94 -5.33 -27.01
N LEU A 163 2.25 -6.06 -27.90
CA LEU A 163 0.81 -6.33 -27.74
C LEU A 163 0.48 -7.27 -26.57
N GLY A 164 1.50 -7.84 -25.94
CA GLY A 164 1.39 -8.63 -24.72
C GLY A 164 1.63 -7.83 -23.45
N TRP A 165 1.90 -6.51 -23.52
CA TRP A 165 2.10 -5.67 -22.33
C TRP A 165 0.77 -5.23 -21.72
N GLY A 166 0.80 -4.84 -20.44
CA GLY A 166 -0.35 -4.29 -19.73
C GLY A 166 -0.95 -3.05 -20.39
N ASP A 167 -0.09 -2.19 -20.92
CA ASP A 167 -0.47 -1.00 -21.68
C ASP A 167 -1.23 -1.31 -22.99
N ALA A 168 -1.18 -2.55 -23.48
CA ALA A 168 -1.76 -2.98 -24.76
C ALA A 168 -3.01 -3.88 -24.61
N VAL A 169 -3.58 -3.97 -23.40
CA VAL A 169 -4.81 -4.75 -23.17
C VAL A 169 -5.99 -4.24 -24.00
N ILE A 170 -6.89 -5.15 -24.36
CA ILE A 170 -8.11 -4.78 -25.10
C ILE A 170 -9.19 -4.29 -24.14
N VAL A 171 -9.78 -3.14 -24.48
CA VAL A 171 -10.87 -2.51 -23.73
C VAL A 171 -12.08 -2.26 -24.63
N ALA A 172 -13.28 -2.42 -24.07
CA ALA A 172 -14.51 -2.06 -24.77
C ALA A 172 -14.77 -0.55 -24.71
N GLU A 173 -15.33 0.03 -25.77
CA GLU A 173 -15.59 1.48 -25.88
C GLU A 173 -16.50 1.97 -24.75
N GLU A 174 -17.54 1.19 -24.43
CA GLU A 174 -18.53 1.51 -23.39
C GLU A 174 -17.97 1.57 -21.97
N SER A 175 -16.87 0.87 -21.68
CA SER A 175 -16.28 0.77 -20.34
C SER A 175 -15.02 1.61 -20.16
N ALA A 176 -14.32 1.95 -21.25
CA ALA A 176 -13.02 2.60 -21.25
C ALA A 176 -12.96 3.85 -20.36
N ALA A 177 -14.01 4.68 -20.35
CA ALA A 177 -14.06 5.91 -19.53
C ALA A 177 -14.10 5.64 -18.01
N THR A 178 -14.53 4.45 -17.58
CA THR A 178 -14.72 4.10 -16.16
C THR A 178 -13.68 3.14 -15.62
N ASN A 179 -12.87 2.52 -16.48
CA ASN A 179 -11.92 1.47 -16.12
C ASN A 179 -10.91 1.90 -15.04
N ALA A 180 -10.58 3.19 -14.96
CA ALA A 180 -9.73 3.76 -13.91
C ALA A 180 -10.24 3.50 -12.47
N SER A 181 -11.54 3.23 -12.31
CA SER A 181 -12.19 2.99 -11.01
C SER A 181 -13.04 1.72 -10.96
N ASN A 182 -13.57 1.29 -12.10
CA ASN A 182 -14.43 0.12 -12.26
C ASN A 182 -14.03 -0.63 -13.54
N PRO A 183 -12.91 -1.37 -13.51
CA PRO A 183 -12.36 -2.02 -14.70
C PRO A 183 -13.26 -3.17 -15.18
N VAL A 184 -13.48 -3.22 -16.48
CA VAL A 184 -14.22 -4.26 -17.21
C VAL A 184 -13.31 -4.80 -18.30
N GLY A 185 -12.94 -6.07 -18.21
CA GLY A 185 -12.14 -6.76 -19.21
C GLY A 185 -12.74 -8.11 -19.60
N THR A 186 -11.93 -8.99 -20.19
CA THR A 186 -12.32 -10.34 -20.61
C THR A 186 -11.76 -11.44 -19.71
N GLY A 187 -10.92 -11.05 -18.74
CA GLY A 187 -10.08 -11.94 -17.95
C GLY A 187 -10.80 -12.88 -16.98
N PRO A 188 -10.03 -13.75 -16.31
CA PRO A 188 -10.52 -14.81 -15.40
C PRO A 188 -11.21 -14.28 -14.13
N PHE A 189 -10.97 -13.03 -13.75
CA PHE A 189 -11.56 -12.40 -12.57
C PHE A 189 -12.21 -11.06 -12.90
N LYS A 190 -13.35 -10.79 -12.28
CA LYS A 190 -14.12 -9.55 -12.38
C LYS A 190 -13.80 -8.66 -11.18
N PHE A 191 -13.73 -7.36 -11.42
CA PHE A 191 -13.64 -6.41 -10.32
C PHE A 191 -14.91 -6.42 -9.47
N LEU A 192 -14.74 -6.52 -8.15
CA LEU A 192 -15.86 -6.43 -7.20
C LEU A 192 -15.89 -5.07 -6.50
N ARG A 193 -14.76 -4.66 -5.93
CA ARG A 193 -14.67 -3.40 -5.17
C ARG A 193 -13.23 -3.00 -4.90
N TRP A 194 -13.00 -1.70 -4.83
CA TRP A 194 -11.80 -1.09 -4.29
C TRP A 194 -12.13 -0.26 -3.05
N ARG A 195 -11.49 -0.58 -1.92
CA ARG A 195 -11.44 0.27 -0.73
C ARG A 195 -10.12 1.03 -0.77
N ARG A 196 -10.18 2.30 -1.18
CA ARG A 196 -8.98 3.16 -1.30
C ARG A 196 -8.15 3.10 -0.02
N GLY A 197 -6.82 3.05 -0.09
CA GLY A 197 -5.91 2.98 1.06
C GLY A 197 -5.84 1.63 1.77
N ALA A 198 -6.67 0.64 1.37
CA ALA A 198 -6.84 -0.62 2.10
C ALA A 198 -6.70 -1.87 1.23
N SER A 199 -7.56 -2.03 0.22
CA SER A 199 -7.59 -3.27 -0.57
C SER A 199 -8.38 -3.16 -1.87
N ALA A 200 -8.00 -3.93 -2.89
CA ALA A 200 -8.82 -4.22 -4.07
C ALA A 200 -9.28 -5.70 -4.05
N THR A 201 -10.54 -5.95 -4.38
CA THR A 201 -11.13 -7.29 -4.39
C THR A 201 -11.60 -7.64 -5.80
N LEU A 202 -11.16 -8.80 -6.27
CA LEU A 202 -11.64 -9.46 -7.49
C LEU A 202 -12.43 -10.72 -7.13
N VAL A 203 -13.36 -11.10 -8.00
CA VAL A 203 -14.14 -12.35 -7.90
C VAL A 203 -14.03 -13.14 -9.18
N ARG A 204 -14.14 -14.46 -9.11
CA ARG A 204 -14.06 -15.29 -10.31
C ARG A 204 -15.07 -14.87 -11.37
N ASN A 205 -14.63 -14.87 -12.62
CA ASN A 205 -15.51 -14.85 -13.78
C ASN A 205 -15.95 -16.28 -14.10
N ASP A 206 -17.14 -16.69 -13.64
CA ASP A 206 -17.66 -18.05 -13.92
C ASP A 206 -17.93 -18.30 -15.41
N ASP A 207 -18.05 -17.23 -16.22
CA ASP A 207 -18.25 -17.27 -17.68
C ASP A 207 -16.94 -17.03 -18.45
N TYR A 208 -15.78 -17.15 -17.79
CA TYR A 208 -14.49 -16.97 -18.44
C TYR A 208 -14.31 -17.93 -19.62
N TRP A 209 -13.85 -17.40 -20.75
CA TRP A 209 -13.71 -18.15 -22.00
C TRP A 209 -12.62 -19.24 -21.94
N GLY A 210 -11.63 -19.07 -21.05
CA GLY A 210 -10.55 -20.01 -20.82
C GLY A 210 -10.88 -21.09 -19.77
N ASN A 211 -9.84 -21.59 -19.10
CA ASN A 211 -10.03 -22.52 -17.99
C ASN A 211 -10.65 -21.80 -16.79
N ARG A 212 -11.69 -22.39 -16.20
CA ARG A 212 -12.32 -21.84 -15.01
C ARG A 212 -11.31 -21.74 -13.86
N PRO A 213 -11.07 -20.54 -13.30
CA PRO A 213 -10.12 -20.38 -12.19
C PRO A 213 -10.54 -21.15 -10.93
N ALA A 214 -9.56 -21.66 -10.17
CA ALA A 214 -9.82 -22.37 -8.93
C ALA A 214 -10.32 -21.44 -7.82
N LEU A 215 -9.74 -20.24 -7.72
CA LEU A 215 -10.09 -19.25 -6.71
C LEU A 215 -11.49 -18.66 -6.97
N ASP A 216 -12.25 -18.47 -5.89
CA ASP A 216 -13.53 -17.76 -5.91
C ASP A 216 -13.35 -16.24 -5.79
N ARG A 217 -12.31 -15.82 -5.07
CA ARG A 217 -12.06 -14.43 -4.69
C ARG A 217 -10.59 -14.17 -4.46
N ILE A 218 -10.13 -12.99 -4.87
CA ILE A 218 -8.79 -12.50 -4.58
C ILE A 218 -8.93 -11.16 -3.85
N ASN A 219 -8.21 -11.00 -2.74
CA ASN A 219 -8.11 -9.73 -2.03
C ASN A 219 -6.66 -9.25 -2.06
N PHE A 220 -6.39 -8.22 -2.85
CA PHE A 220 -5.13 -7.48 -2.80
C PHE A 220 -5.17 -6.51 -1.62
N ILE A 221 -4.36 -6.75 -0.60
CA ILE A 221 -4.29 -5.95 0.63
C ILE A 221 -3.03 -5.08 0.55
N PHE A 222 -3.21 -3.76 0.55
CA PHE A 222 -2.10 -2.82 0.42
C PHE A 222 -1.38 -2.69 1.76
N ILE A 223 -0.10 -3.06 1.84
CA ILE A 223 0.75 -3.01 3.04
C ILE A 223 2.16 -2.51 2.67
N PRO A 224 2.36 -1.19 2.52
CA PRO A 224 3.66 -0.60 2.21
C PRO A 224 4.71 -0.71 3.31
N ASP A 225 4.30 -0.82 4.58
CA ASP A 225 5.21 -0.86 5.72
C ASP A 225 5.80 -2.28 5.90
N PRO A 226 7.14 -2.47 5.84
CA PRO A 226 7.77 -3.79 5.95
C PRO A 226 7.50 -4.51 7.29
N THR A 227 7.40 -3.77 8.39
CA THR A 227 7.14 -4.36 9.72
C THR A 227 5.70 -4.88 9.81
N ALA A 228 4.73 -4.11 9.30
CA ALA A 228 3.34 -4.54 9.20
C ALA A 228 3.18 -5.74 8.25
N ALA A 229 3.91 -5.75 7.13
CA ALA A 229 3.90 -6.86 6.17
C ALA A 229 4.39 -8.18 6.81
N PHE A 230 5.50 -8.14 7.55
CA PHE A 230 5.97 -9.29 8.33
C PHE A 230 4.94 -9.75 9.36
N ALA A 231 4.36 -8.84 10.14
CA ALA A 231 3.37 -9.21 11.15
C ALA A 231 2.09 -9.83 10.54
N ALA A 232 1.60 -9.26 9.43
CA ALA A 232 0.43 -9.76 8.69
C ALA A 232 0.67 -11.16 8.14
N LEU A 233 1.85 -11.40 7.54
CA LEU A 233 2.25 -12.73 7.06
C LEU A 233 2.28 -13.75 8.21
N MET A 234 2.97 -13.43 9.31
CA MET A 234 3.15 -14.37 10.42
C MET A 234 1.84 -14.68 11.15
N ALA A 235 0.93 -13.71 11.24
CA ALA A 235 -0.43 -13.90 11.74
C ALA A 235 -1.30 -14.74 10.77
N GLY A 236 -0.96 -14.74 9.47
CA GLY A 236 -1.75 -15.31 8.37
C GLY A 236 -2.97 -14.48 8.03
N ASP A 237 -2.84 -13.16 8.14
CA ASP A 237 -3.81 -12.20 7.60
C ASP A 237 -3.70 -12.11 6.07
N VAL A 238 -2.50 -12.40 5.54
CA VAL A 238 -2.22 -12.61 4.12
C VAL A 238 -1.65 -14.03 3.92
N ASP A 239 -1.95 -14.59 2.76
CA ASP A 239 -1.43 -15.87 2.28
C ASP A 239 -0.05 -15.74 1.66
N GLY A 240 0.39 -14.52 1.35
CA GLY A 240 1.72 -14.24 0.85
C GLY A 240 1.85 -12.88 0.20
N PHE A 241 3.06 -12.60 -0.27
CA PHE A 241 3.43 -11.42 -1.04
C PHE A 241 4.14 -11.89 -2.32
N PRO A 242 3.75 -11.38 -3.50
CA PRO A 242 4.47 -11.64 -4.74
C PRO A 242 5.82 -10.90 -4.78
N ASN A 243 5.87 -9.72 -4.14
CA ASN A 243 7.06 -8.90 -3.94
C ASN A 243 7.16 -8.60 -2.43
N TYR A 244 7.93 -9.39 -1.69
CA TYR A 244 7.99 -9.32 -0.24
C TYR A 244 8.81 -8.10 0.24
N PRO A 245 8.23 -7.16 1.01
CA PRO A 245 8.84 -5.86 1.27
C PRO A 245 9.85 -5.84 2.43
N ALA A 246 10.05 -6.95 3.16
CA ALA A 246 10.88 -6.99 4.37
C ALA A 246 12.01 -8.04 4.27
N ALA A 247 12.89 -7.87 3.27
CA ALA A 247 13.96 -8.82 2.95
C ALA A 247 14.85 -9.18 4.15
N GLU A 248 15.04 -8.26 5.09
CA GLU A 248 15.79 -8.47 6.34
C GLU A 248 15.23 -9.58 7.24
N ASN A 249 13.94 -9.92 7.09
CA ASN A 249 13.26 -10.95 7.88
C ASN A 249 13.23 -12.32 7.18
N LEU A 250 13.75 -12.46 5.96
CA LEU A 250 13.67 -13.70 5.18
C LEU A 250 14.33 -14.89 5.89
N GLY A 251 15.45 -14.69 6.58
CA GLY A 251 16.10 -15.75 7.36
C GLY A 251 15.26 -16.25 8.56
N LEU A 252 14.28 -15.48 9.04
CA LEU A 252 13.30 -15.94 10.03
C LEU A 252 12.17 -16.74 9.37
N ILE A 253 11.73 -16.31 8.17
CA ILE A 253 10.67 -16.95 7.39
C ILE A 253 11.13 -18.31 6.84
N GLU A 254 12.37 -18.41 6.37
CA GLU A 254 12.96 -19.63 5.85
C GLU A 254 12.95 -20.78 6.88
N ARG A 255 12.97 -20.44 8.17
CA ARG A 255 12.94 -21.40 9.29
C ARG A 255 11.53 -21.80 9.72
N ASP A 256 10.48 -21.23 9.11
CA ASP A 256 9.08 -21.50 9.45
C ASP A 256 8.42 -22.38 8.38
N ASP A 257 8.14 -23.64 8.72
CA ASP A 257 7.58 -24.68 7.83
C ASP A 257 6.16 -24.37 7.27
N ARG A 258 5.59 -23.20 7.59
CA ARG A 258 4.34 -22.72 7.00
C ARG A 258 4.56 -22.02 5.67
N PHE A 259 5.74 -21.45 5.44
CA PHE A 259 6.00 -20.60 4.30
C PHE A 259 6.99 -21.23 3.34
N LYS A 260 6.93 -20.79 2.08
CA LYS A 260 7.95 -21.01 1.07
C LYS A 260 8.41 -19.66 0.55
N ILE A 261 9.71 -19.51 0.40
CA ILE A 261 10.32 -18.39 -0.31
C ILE A 261 10.50 -18.84 -1.75
N VAL A 262 9.92 -18.10 -2.68
CA VAL A 262 10.07 -18.33 -4.12
C VAL A 262 10.89 -17.16 -4.64
N THR A 263 12.14 -17.45 -5.01
CA THR A 263 13.04 -16.48 -5.63
C THR A 263 13.06 -16.75 -7.12
N GLY A 264 12.54 -15.82 -7.90
CA GLY A 264 12.73 -15.79 -9.35
C GLY A 264 13.49 -14.54 -9.77
N THR A 265 13.48 -14.28 -11.07
CA THR A 265 14.13 -13.11 -11.67
C THR A 265 13.08 -12.12 -12.15
N GLY A 266 13.33 -10.83 -11.98
CA GLY A 266 12.61 -9.75 -12.66
C GLY A 266 13.43 -9.18 -13.82
N GLU A 267 12.88 -8.18 -14.50
CA GLU A 267 13.52 -7.41 -15.58
C GLU A 267 14.63 -6.46 -15.08
N GLY A 268 15.02 -6.55 -13.81
CA GLY A 268 15.98 -5.61 -13.23
C GLY A 268 17.43 -6.00 -13.50
N GLU A 269 18.16 -5.42 -14.47
CA GLU A 269 19.58 -5.75 -14.67
C GLU A 269 20.51 -4.77 -13.98
N MET A 270 21.05 -5.23 -12.84
CA MET A 270 22.06 -4.52 -12.09
C MET A 270 23.39 -4.56 -12.83
N ILE A 271 23.88 -3.37 -13.19
CA ILE A 271 25.15 -3.17 -13.90
C ILE A 271 26.03 -2.17 -13.17
N LEU A 272 27.35 -2.32 -13.29
CA LEU A 272 28.27 -1.19 -13.19
C LEU A 272 28.35 -0.57 -14.58
N ALA A 273 27.63 0.53 -14.76
CA ALA A 273 27.68 1.30 -15.98
C ALA A 273 29.00 2.07 -16.07
N ILE A 274 29.63 1.98 -17.24
CA ILE A 274 30.92 2.62 -17.54
C ILE A 274 30.69 3.67 -18.62
N ASN A 275 31.19 4.89 -18.42
CA ASN A 275 31.20 5.89 -19.48
C ASN A 275 32.30 5.57 -20.50
N ASN A 276 31.93 4.96 -21.63
CA ASN A 276 32.86 4.48 -22.65
C ASN A 276 33.53 5.63 -23.42
N GLY A 277 33.05 6.87 -23.26
CA GLY A 277 33.54 8.05 -23.98
C GLY A 277 34.63 8.85 -23.26
N VAL A 278 34.99 8.48 -22.02
CA VAL A 278 35.96 9.24 -21.21
C VAL A 278 37.21 8.41 -20.90
N PRO A 279 38.42 8.96 -21.04
CA PRO A 279 39.64 8.27 -20.62
C PRO A 279 39.66 8.00 -19.11
N PRO A 280 40.12 6.83 -18.65
CA PRO A 280 40.75 5.75 -19.41
C PRO A 280 39.79 4.66 -19.92
N PHE A 281 38.47 4.86 -19.79
CA PHE A 281 37.45 3.85 -20.12
C PHE A 281 37.14 3.74 -21.61
N ASP A 282 37.67 4.64 -22.44
CA ASP A 282 37.69 4.54 -23.90
C ASP A 282 38.56 3.36 -24.37
N ASP A 283 39.52 2.90 -23.57
CA ASP A 283 40.29 1.67 -23.81
C ASP A 283 39.56 0.41 -23.32
N ILE A 284 39.23 -0.47 -24.26
CA ILE A 284 38.56 -1.76 -23.99
C ILE A 284 39.31 -2.64 -22.97
N ARG A 285 40.65 -2.56 -22.92
CA ARG A 285 41.46 -3.36 -21.98
C ARG A 285 41.22 -2.94 -20.54
N VAL A 286 40.98 -1.63 -20.30
CA VAL A 286 40.61 -1.11 -18.98
C VAL A 286 39.25 -1.65 -18.58
N ARG A 287 38.24 -1.58 -19.46
CA ARG A 287 36.89 -2.10 -19.17
C ARG A 287 36.85 -3.61 -18.92
N ARG A 288 37.66 -4.39 -19.65
CA ARG A 288 37.85 -5.82 -19.41
C ARG A 288 38.54 -6.08 -18.06
N ALA A 289 39.52 -5.27 -17.69
CA ALA A 289 40.15 -5.36 -16.37
C ALA A 289 39.14 -5.12 -15.25
N LEU A 290 38.27 -4.13 -15.40
CA LEU A 290 37.18 -3.85 -14.45
C LEU A 290 36.27 -5.07 -14.31
N ASN A 291 35.86 -5.71 -15.40
CA ASN A 291 35.03 -6.92 -15.34
C ASN A 291 35.69 -8.07 -14.56
N HIS A 292 36.99 -8.32 -14.77
CA HIS A 292 37.73 -9.33 -13.99
C HIS A 292 37.95 -8.94 -12.51
N ALA A 293 37.93 -7.64 -12.19
CA ALA A 293 38.16 -7.18 -10.83
C ALA A 293 36.94 -7.35 -9.91
N ILE A 294 35.74 -7.57 -10.45
CA ILE A 294 34.50 -7.60 -9.66
C ILE A 294 34.08 -9.03 -9.30
N ASP A 295 33.97 -9.32 -8.00
CA ASP A 295 33.28 -10.52 -7.50
C ASP A 295 31.79 -10.20 -7.38
N LYS A 296 31.03 -10.65 -8.39
CA LYS A 296 29.58 -10.40 -8.50
C LYS A 296 28.81 -10.94 -7.30
N GLN A 297 29.21 -12.07 -6.73
CA GLN A 297 28.50 -12.67 -5.59
C GLN A 297 28.65 -11.80 -4.33
N ALA A 298 29.85 -11.28 -4.07
CA ALA A 298 30.08 -10.39 -2.93
C ALA A 298 29.26 -9.09 -3.04
N VAL A 299 29.10 -8.56 -4.27
CA VAL A 299 28.25 -7.39 -4.54
C VAL A 299 26.77 -7.70 -4.29
N ILE A 300 26.29 -8.88 -4.70
CA ILE A 300 24.91 -9.33 -4.47
C ILE A 300 24.63 -9.53 -2.97
N GLU A 301 25.59 -10.09 -2.21
CA GLU A 301 25.45 -10.25 -0.76
C GLU A 301 25.29 -8.90 -0.04
N ALA A 302 26.11 -7.92 -0.39
CA ALA A 302 26.04 -6.59 0.21
C ALA A 302 24.81 -5.78 -0.24
N GLY A 303 24.51 -5.80 -1.53
CA GLY A 303 23.46 -4.97 -2.14
C GLY A 303 22.05 -5.55 -2.06
N LEU A 304 21.93 -6.86 -2.24
CA LEU A 304 20.68 -7.60 -2.43
C LEU A 304 20.47 -8.73 -1.39
N PHE A 305 21.27 -8.75 -0.32
CA PHE A 305 21.21 -9.76 0.75
C PHE A 305 21.38 -11.20 0.25
N GLY A 306 22.09 -11.40 -0.87
CA GLY A 306 22.39 -12.72 -1.42
C GLY A 306 21.35 -13.29 -2.39
N PHE A 307 20.24 -12.58 -2.66
CA PHE A 307 19.13 -13.13 -3.45
C PHE A 307 19.23 -12.93 -4.97
N GLY A 308 20.06 -12.00 -5.45
CA GLY A 308 20.22 -11.74 -6.90
C GLY A 308 20.89 -12.90 -7.64
N THR A 309 20.61 -13.04 -8.94
CA THR A 309 21.24 -14.05 -9.80
C THR A 309 22.36 -13.40 -10.60
N PRO A 310 23.62 -13.86 -10.52
CA PRO A 310 24.70 -13.32 -11.36
C PRO A 310 24.38 -13.42 -12.85
N ILE A 311 24.66 -12.36 -13.61
CA ILE A 311 24.48 -12.35 -15.07
C ILE A 311 25.77 -11.90 -15.78
N GLY A 312 25.98 -12.35 -17.02
CA GLY A 312 27.11 -11.96 -17.86
C GLY A 312 26.72 -11.23 -19.15
N SER A 313 25.42 -11.16 -19.43
CA SER A 313 24.83 -10.54 -20.61
C SER A 313 23.70 -9.62 -20.18
N HIS A 314 23.07 -8.96 -21.15
CA HIS A 314 22.07 -7.94 -20.90
C HIS A 314 20.69 -8.47 -20.53
N PHE A 315 20.25 -9.63 -21.03
CA PHE A 315 18.93 -10.12 -20.64
C PHE A 315 18.94 -10.79 -19.27
N PRO A 316 17.80 -10.80 -18.56
CA PRO A 316 17.67 -11.54 -17.32
C PRO A 316 17.49 -13.05 -17.62
N PRO A 317 17.87 -13.96 -16.69
CA PRO A 317 17.88 -15.40 -16.94
C PRO A 317 16.54 -16.04 -17.34
N HIS A 318 15.41 -15.40 -17.04
CA HIS A 318 14.11 -15.90 -17.46
C HIS A 318 13.77 -15.55 -18.91
N HIS A 319 14.45 -14.59 -19.54
CA HIS A 319 14.17 -14.21 -20.91
C HIS A 319 14.57 -15.34 -21.88
N PRO A 320 13.75 -15.69 -22.89
CA PRO A 320 14.02 -16.84 -23.77
C PRO A 320 15.35 -16.78 -24.52
N SER A 321 15.78 -15.57 -24.90
CA SER A 321 17.06 -15.31 -25.58
C SER A 321 18.18 -14.94 -24.61
N TYR A 322 18.08 -15.31 -23.33
CA TYR A 322 19.17 -15.09 -22.37
C TYR A 322 20.39 -15.93 -22.74
N GLU A 323 21.55 -15.28 -22.77
CA GLU A 323 22.82 -15.96 -22.95
C GLU A 323 23.68 -15.89 -21.69
N ASP A 324 24.04 -17.04 -21.13
CA ASP A 324 24.93 -17.09 -19.96
C ASP A 324 26.39 -16.84 -20.35
N LEU A 325 26.78 -15.56 -20.31
CA LEU A 325 28.15 -15.11 -20.51
C LEU A 325 28.89 -14.85 -19.19
N THR A 326 28.40 -15.38 -18.06
CA THR A 326 29.06 -15.15 -16.74
C THR A 326 30.49 -15.66 -16.70
N GLY A 327 30.83 -16.66 -17.51
CA GLY A 327 32.17 -17.22 -17.66
C GLY A 327 33.13 -16.39 -18.53
N LEU A 328 32.68 -15.34 -19.22
CA LEU A 328 33.54 -14.53 -20.11
C LEU A 328 34.61 -13.76 -19.31
N TYR A 329 34.23 -13.22 -18.15
CA TYR A 329 35.14 -12.52 -17.23
C TYR A 329 35.00 -13.10 -15.82
N PRO A 330 35.67 -14.22 -15.51
CA PRO A 330 35.71 -14.73 -14.14
C PRO A 330 36.41 -13.72 -13.22
N TYR A 331 36.03 -13.70 -11.95
CA TYR A 331 36.72 -12.91 -10.93
C TYR A 331 38.20 -13.33 -10.84
N ASP A 332 39.08 -12.47 -11.36
CA ASP A 332 40.52 -12.66 -11.41
C ASP A 332 41.24 -11.30 -11.26
N PRO A 333 41.52 -10.87 -10.02
CA PRO A 333 42.27 -9.64 -9.75
C PRO A 333 43.69 -9.62 -10.35
N ALA A 334 44.29 -10.78 -10.64
CA ALA A 334 45.62 -10.84 -11.24
C ALA A 334 45.55 -10.52 -12.74
N GLU A 335 44.55 -11.06 -13.43
CA GLU A 335 44.27 -10.74 -14.83
C GLU A 335 43.87 -9.27 -15.00
N ALA A 336 43.04 -8.73 -14.09
CA ALA A 336 42.72 -7.30 -14.06
C ALA A 336 43.98 -6.42 -14.01
N ARG A 337 44.92 -6.71 -13.10
CA ARG A 337 46.20 -5.97 -13.02
C ARG A 337 47.05 -6.11 -14.28
N ARG A 338 47.06 -7.30 -14.92
CA ARG A 338 47.78 -7.51 -16.18
C ARG A 338 47.21 -6.64 -17.30
N LEU A 339 45.89 -6.63 -17.46
CA LEU A 339 45.20 -5.82 -18.47
C LEU A 339 45.37 -4.32 -18.23
N LEU A 340 45.32 -3.86 -16.97
CA LEU A 340 45.61 -2.47 -16.61
C LEU A 340 47.05 -2.08 -16.98
N ALA A 341 48.03 -2.93 -16.69
CA ALA A 341 49.42 -2.69 -17.07
C ALA A 341 49.61 -2.61 -18.60
N GLU A 342 48.95 -3.49 -19.35
CA GLU A 342 48.96 -3.47 -20.82
C GLU A 342 48.29 -2.23 -21.41
N ALA A 343 47.25 -1.72 -20.73
CA ALA A 343 46.59 -0.46 -21.05
C ALA A 343 47.43 0.78 -20.70
N GLY A 344 48.57 0.62 -20.03
CA GLY A 344 49.45 1.72 -19.65
C GLY A 344 49.25 2.23 -18.21
N TYR A 345 48.50 1.50 -17.37
CA TYR A 345 48.21 1.83 -15.98
C TYR A 345 48.76 0.76 -15.00
N PRO A 346 50.09 0.50 -14.98
CA PRO A 346 50.68 -0.52 -14.10
C PRO A 346 50.54 -0.20 -12.60
N ASP A 347 50.45 1.09 -12.25
CA ASP A 347 50.21 1.59 -10.89
C ASP A 347 48.74 1.99 -10.66
N GLY A 348 47.87 1.69 -11.63
CA GLY A 348 46.46 2.07 -11.63
C GLY A 348 46.18 3.56 -11.92
N PHE A 349 45.00 4.03 -11.54
CA PHE A 349 44.53 5.41 -11.73
C PHE A 349 43.44 5.78 -10.72
N GLU A 350 43.03 7.05 -10.69
CA GLU A 350 41.94 7.54 -9.84
C GLU A 350 40.69 7.78 -10.69
N THR A 351 39.52 7.46 -10.14
CA THR A 351 38.22 7.62 -10.82
C THR A 351 37.10 7.88 -9.81
N THR A 352 35.90 8.22 -10.29
CA THR A 352 34.72 8.46 -9.47
C THR A 352 33.66 7.36 -9.65
N LEU A 353 32.92 7.06 -8.57
CA LEU A 353 31.77 6.16 -8.61
C LEU A 353 30.53 6.89 -8.08
N ALA A 354 29.63 7.27 -8.99
CA ALA A 354 28.37 7.94 -8.64
C ALA A 354 27.33 6.91 -8.17
N LEU A 355 26.86 7.05 -6.92
CA LEU A 355 25.92 6.11 -6.30
C LEU A 355 24.55 6.77 -6.04
N PRO A 356 23.48 6.33 -6.72
CA PRO A 356 22.12 6.77 -6.42
C PRO A 356 21.62 6.22 -5.05
N PRO A 357 20.48 6.69 -4.53
CA PRO A 357 19.93 6.27 -3.23
C PRO A 357 19.66 4.78 -2.99
N PRO A 358 19.27 3.94 -3.97
CA PRO A 358 18.89 2.55 -3.73
C PRO A 358 19.95 1.75 -2.95
N ALA A 359 19.50 0.86 -2.06
CA ALA A 359 20.40 0.14 -1.16
C ALA A 359 21.35 -0.82 -1.90
N TYR A 360 20.93 -1.36 -3.05
CA TYR A 360 21.80 -2.18 -3.91
C TYR A 360 22.96 -1.34 -4.47
N ALA A 361 22.71 -0.06 -4.78
CA ALA A 361 23.68 0.83 -5.35
C ALA A 361 24.70 1.29 -4.32
N ARG A 362 24.23 1.79 -3.16
CA ARG A 362 25.14 2.28 -2.10
C ARG A 362 25.98 1.16 -1.49
N ARG A 363 25.35 0.06 -1.07
CA ARG A 363 26.08 -1.06 -0.44
C ARG A 363 26.88 -1.89 -1.44
N GLY A 364 26.33 -2.15 -2.63
CA GLY A 364 27.05 -2.86 -3.68
C GLY A 364 28.21 -2.02 -4.24
N GLY A 365 28.02 -0.71 -4.38
CA GLY A 365 29.05 0.23 -4.82
C GLY A 365 30.25 0.33 -3.88
N GLU A 366 30.04 0.29 -2.57
CA GLU A 366 31.13 0.23 -1.58
C GLU A 366 32.00 -1.03 -1.76
N VAL A 367 31.37 -2.18 -2.04
CA VAL A 367 32.10 -3.44 -2.34
C VAL A 367 32.86 -3.33 -3.65
N ILE A 368 32.23 -2.79 -4.70
CA ILE A 368 32.88 -2.54 -6.00
C ILE A 368 34.10 -1.64 -5.85
N ALA A 369 33.98 -0.52 -5.12
CA ALA A 369 35.08 0.41 -4.88
C ALA A 369 36.27 -0.28 -4.21
N ALA A 370 36.01 -1.10 -3.18
CA ALA A 370 37.07 -1.85 -2.49
C ALA A 370 37.74 -2.90 -3.41
N GLN A 371 36.98 -3.56 -4.28
CA GLN A 371 37.50 -4.55 -5.24
C GLN A 371 38.35 -3.89 -6.34
N LEU A 372 37.93 -2.73 -6.83
CA LEU A 372 38.69 -1.91 -7.78
C LEU A 372 39.99 -1.37 -7.16
N GLU A 373 39.94 -0.92 -5.90
CA GLU A 373 41.14 -0.48 -5.18
C GLU A 373 42.17 -1.61 -5.04
N ALA A 374 41.73 -2.85 -4.84
CA ALA A 374 42.62 -4.02 -4.73
C ALA A 374 43.39 -4.35 -6.03
N VAL A 375 42.96 -3.81 -7.18
CA VAL A 375 43.67 -3.91 -8.47
C VAL A 375 44.37 -2.61 -8.87
N GLY A 376 44.38 -1.60 -8.00
CA GLY A 376 45.08 -0.33 -8.20
C GLY A 376 44.21 0.83 -8.67
N VAL A 377 42.91 0.62 -8.90
CA VAL A 377 41.98 1.68 -9.32
C VAL A 377 41.38 2.33 -8.08
N LYS A 378 41.82 3.55 -7.74
CA LYS A 378 41.31 4.29 -6.57
C LYS A 378 39.97 4.94 -6.92
N VAL A 379 38.95 4.67 -6.11
CA VAL A 379 37.58 5.09 -6.40
C VAL A 379 37.09 6.12 -5.38
N GLU A 380 36.78 7.33 -5.84
CA GLU A 380 36.05 8.32 -5.06
C GLU A 380 34.54 8.07 -5.15
N ILE A 381 33.93 7.59 -4.07
CA ILE A 381 32.48 7.40 -3.99
C ILE A 381 31.77 8.76 -3.89
N ARG A 382 30.86 9.02 -4.83
CA ARG A 382 29.99 10.20 -4.86
C ARG A 382 28.55 9.77 -4.67
N ASN A 383 28.07 9.82 -3.42
CA ASN A 383 26.65 9.64 -3.12
C ASN A 383 25.86 10.84 -3.65
N ILE A 384 24.97 10.58 -4.61
CA ILE A 384 24.10 11.60 -5.20
C ILE A 384 22.64 11.21 -5.03
N GLU A 385 21.76 12.20 -5.06
CA GLU A 385 20.32 11.97 -4.99
C GLU A 385 19.75 11.61 -6.38
N TRP A 386 18.63 10.89 -6.45
CA TRP A 386 18.10 10.35 -7.72
C TRP A 386 17.90 11.42 -8.80
N ALA A 387 17.39 12.59 -8.44
CA ALA A 387 17.23 13.71 -9.37
C ALA A 387 18.58 14.23 -9.90
N GLN A 388 19.61 14.24 -9.05
CA GLN A 388 20.97 14.60 -9.48
C GLN A 388 21.61 13.51 -10.34
N TRP A 389 21.27 12.24 -10.09
CA TRP A 389 21.70 11.13 -10.95
C TRP A 389 21.09 11.26 -12.34
N LEU A 390 19.77 11.49 -12.44
CA LEU A 390 19.10 11.71 -13.72
C LEU A 390 19.69 12.90 -14.50
N ASP A 391 19.94 14.01 -13.82
CA ASP A 391 20.55 15.19 -14.44
C ASP A 391 22.01 14.96 -14.84
N GLN A 392 22.88 14.59 -13.89
CA GLN A 392 24.33 14.55 -14.12
C GLN A 392 24.76 13.31 -14.91
N VAL A 393 24.27 12.12 -14.52
CA VAL A 393 24.69 10.84 -15.08
C VAL A 393 23.93 10.56 -16.37
N PHE A 394 22.60 10.51 -16.29
CA PHE A 394 21.77 10.05 -17.41
C PHE A 394 21.67 11.10 -18.53
N ALA A 395 21.26 12.33 -18.20
CA ALA A 395 21.06 13.38 -19.20
C ALA A 395 22.38 14.00 -19.70
N ASN A 396 23.25 14.43 -18.77
CA ASN A 396 24.48 15.15 -19.09
C ASN A 396 25.72 14.27 -19.27
N LYS A 397 25.63 12.94 -19.05
CA LYS A 397 26.75 11.98 -19.19
C LYS A 397 28.01 12.36 -18.40
N ASN A 398 27.85 13.11 -17.32
CA ASN A 398 28.93 13.61 -16.48
C ASN A 398 29.23 12.62 -15.33
N TYR A 399 29.85 11.50 -15.67
CA TYR A 399 30.26 10.46 -14.74
C TYR A 399 31.35 9.58 -15.34
N ASP A 400 32.09 8.89 -14.47
CA ASP A 400 33.04 7.85 -14.87
C ASP A 400 32.37 6.47 -14.76
N LEU A 401 32.00 6.10 -13.53
CA LEU A 401 31.32 4.86 -13.18
C LEU A 401 30.04 5.15 -12.39
N THR A 402 29.01 4.33 -12.60
CA THR A 402 27.81 4.34 -11.75
C THR A 402 27.22 2.94 -11.67
N ILE A 403 26.43 2.68 -10.63
CA ILE A 403 25.72 1.42 -10.48
C ILE A 403 24.21 1.69 -10.54
N VAL A 404 23.51 0.95 -11.39
CA VAL A 404 22.08 1.11 -11.61
C VAL A 404 21.48 -0.22 -12.04
N SER A 405 20.19 -0.41 -11.76
CA SER A 405 19.40 -1.48 -12.38
C SER A 405 18.58 -0.87 -13.52
N HIS A 406 18.73 -1.38 -14.74
CA HIS A 406 17.74 -1.18 -15.83
C HIS A 406 16.55 -2.09 -15.55
N THR A 407 15.34 -1.74 -16.00
CA THR A 407 14.11 -2.48 -15.63
C THR A 407 13.15 -2.70 -16.81
N GLU A 408 13.57 -2.32 -18.01
CA GLU A 408 12.76 -2.27 -19.21
C GLU A 408 12.90 -3.58 -19.99
N PRO A 409 11.81 -4.30 -20.27
CA PRO A 409 11.90 -5.58 -20.97
C PRO A 409 12.32 -5.38 -22.44
N VAL A 410 13.26 -6.21 -22.90
CA VAL A 410 13.68 -6.31 -24.31
C VAL A 410 14.29 -5.01 -24.87
N ASP A 411 15.01 -4.23 -24.04
CA ASP A 411 15.54 -2.91 -24.38
C ASP A 411 17.00 -2.90 -24.88
N ILE A 412 17.51 -4.03 -25.38
CA ILE A 412 18.90 -4.17 -25.87
C ILE A 412 19.30 -3.12 -26.93
N ASP A 413 18.35 -2.48 -27.60
CA ASP A 413 18.60 -1.42 -28.57
C ASP A 413 19.15 -0.11 -27.94
N ILE A 414 19.10 0.07 -26.62
CA ILE A 414 19.69 1.23 -25.92
C ILE A 414 21.18 1.39 -26.23
N TYR A 415 21.89 0.28 -26.46
CA TYR A 415 23.31 0.25 -26.81
C TYR A 415 23.60 0.72 -28.24
N ALA A 416 22.57 0.85 -29.09
CA ALA A 416 22.70 1.37 -30.46
C ALA A 416 22.36 2.87 -30.58
N ARG A 417 21.99 3.53 -29.47
CA ARG A 417 21.63 4.94 -29.42
C ARG A 417 22.88 5.79 -29.14
N ASP A 418 23.29 6.59 -30.12
CA ASP A 418 24.54 7.38 -30.04
C ASP A 418 24.57 8.39 -28.87
N ASP A 419 23.41 8.84 -28.40
CA ASP A 419 23.28 9.83 -27.33
C ASP A 419 22.99 9.21 -25.95
N TYR A 420 23.01 7.88 -25.83
CA TYR A 420 22.75 7.19 -24.57
C TYR A 420 23.91 7.32 -23.58
N TYR A 421 23.61 7.22 -22.28
CA TYR A 421 24.56 7.62 -21.23
C TYR A 421 25.79 6.71 -21.12
N PHE A 422 25.78 5.50 -21.68
CA PHE A 422 26.98 4.65 -21.78
C PHE A 422 28.07 5.24 -22.67
N GLN A 423 27.72 6.16 -23.59
CA GLN A 423 28.63 6.76 -24.58
C GLN A 423 29.37 5.69 -25.41
N TYR A 424 28.69 4.58 -25.70
CA TYR A 424 29.20 3.44 -26.44
C TYR A 424 28.84 3.54 -27.93
N HIS A 425 29.77 3.18 -28.80
CA HIS A 425 29.58 3.19 -30.25
C HIS A 425 30.17 1.92 -30.87
N SER A 426 29.35 1.19 -31.65
CA SER A 426 29.80 -0.02 -32.35
C SER A 426 29.05 -0.22 -33.67
N ASP A 427 29.79 -0.17 -34.78
CA ASP A 427 29.26 -0.44 -36.11
C ASP A 427 28.76 -1.87 -36.26
N ALA A 428 29.37 -2.83 -35.55
CA ALA A 428 28.96 -4.22 -35.56
C ALA A 428 27.60 -4.37 -34.86
N PHE A 429 27.48 -3.85 -33.64
CA PHE A 429 26.24 -3.87 -32.88
C PHE A 429 25.10 -3.16 -33.62
N ASN A 430 25.35 -1.97 -34.15
CA ASN A 430 24.35 -1.18 -34.88
C ASN A 430 23.79 -1.91 -36.10
N LYS A 431 24.62 -2.71 -36.80
CA LYS A 431 24.16 -3.55 -37.92
C LYS A 431 23.25 -4.68 -37.45
N VAL A 432 23.59 -5.35 -36.35
CA VAL A 432 22.77 -6.43 -35.77
C VAL A 432 21.41 -5.88 -35.35
N ILE A 433 21.37 -4.76 -34.62
CA ILE A 433 20.12 -4.12 -34.20
C ILE A 433 19.29 -3.63 -35.39
N ALA A 434 19.91 -3.06 -36.42
CA ALA A 434 19.21 -2.62 -37.62
C ALA A 434 18.50 -3.79 -38.35
N VAL A 435 19.14 -4.97 -38.42
CA VAL A 435 18.53 -6.18 -38.99
C VAL A 435 17.44 -6.72 -38.06
N LEU A 436 17.72 -6.78 -36.75
CA LEU A 436 16.81 -7.28 -35.73
C LEU A 436 15.49 -6.51 -35.70
N ARG A 437 15.50 -5.18 -35.90
CA ARG A 437 14.28 -4.36 -35.89
C ARG A 437 13.20 -4.87 -36.85
N GLY A 438 13.59 -5.25 -38.08
CA GLY A 438 12.66 -5.72 -39.12
C GLY A 438 12.52 -7.24 -39.25
N GLU A 439 13.36 -8.03 -38.58
CA GLU A 439 13.32 -9.49 -38.69
C GLU A 439 12.07 -10.06 -37.98
N THR A 440 11.31 -10.90 -38.68
CA THR A 440 10.04 -11.46 -38.18
C THR A 440 10.14 -12.96 -37.92
N ASN A 441 11.16 -13.63 -38.43
CA ASN A 441 11.40 -15.04 -38.16
C ASN A 441 11.90 -15.24 -36.73
N PRO A 442 11.18 -15.97 -35.85
CA PRO A 442 11.55 -16.08 -34.44
C PRO A 442 12.94 -16.66 -34.21
N ALA A 443 13.34 -17.71 -34.95
CA ALA A 443 14.65 -18.34 -34.79
C ALA A 443 15.81 -17.42 -35.21
N ARG A 444 15.59 -16.60 -36.25
CA ARG A 444 16.59 -15.62 -36.68
C ARG A 444 16.66 -14.41 -35.75
N ARG A 445 15.53 -13.96 -35.20
CA ARG A 445 15.51 -12.94 -34.15
C ARG A 445 16.31 -13.39 -32.94
N ASP A 446 16.08 -14.62 -32.47
CA ASP A 446 16.78 -15.21 -31.34
C ASP A 446 18.31 -15.25 -31.58
N ALA A 447 18.74 -15.71 -32.76
CA ALA A 447 20.15 -15.70 -33.13
C ALA A 447 20.78 -14.28 -33.13
N LEU A 448 20.05 -13.27 -33.62
CA LEU A 448 20.49 -11.87 -33.61
C LEU A 448 20.55 -11.28 -32.19
N LEU A 449 19.67 -11.73 -31.29
CA LEU A 449 19.66 -11.31 -29.88
C LEU A 449 20.85 -11.91 -29.11
N HIS A 450 21.22 -13.16 -29.38
CA HIS A 450 22.46 -13.75 -28.85
C HIS A 450 23.69 -13.02 -29.40
N GLU A 451 23.79 -12.83 -30.72
CA GLU A 451 24.89 -12.08 -31.34
C GLU A 451 25.03 -10.65 -30.76
N ALA A 452 23.91 -9.96 -30.51
CA ALA A 452 23.92 -8.65 -29.87
C ALA A 452 24.49 -8.67 -28.44
N GLN A 453 24.12 -9.69 -27.64
CA GLN A 453 24.62 -9.87 -26.27
C GLN A 453 26.12 -10.22 -26.24
N GLU A 454 26.56 -11.11 -27.13
CA GLU A 454 27.98 -11.46 -27.30
C GLU A 454 28.80 -10.19 -27.58
N ILE A 455 28.38 -9.35 -28.53
CA ILE A 455 29.11 -8.12 -28.90
C ILE A 455 29.28 -7.19 -27.69
N ILE A 456 28.21 -6.86 -26.96
CA ILE A 456 28.30 -5.91 -25.83
C ILE A 456 29.04 -6.49 -24.62
N ALA A 457 29.01 -7.81 -24.44
CA ALA A 457 29.80 -8.47 -23.41
C ALA A 457 31.29 -8.50 -23.78
N GLU A 458 31.65 -8.84 -25.02
CA GLU A 458 33.03 -8.84 -25.50
C GLU A 458 33.64 -7.43 -25.55
N ASP A 459 32.84 -6.43 -25.91
CA ASP A 459 33.22 -5.01 -25.88
C ASP A 459 33.30 -4.44 -24.45
N ALA A 460 32.92 -5.25 -23.44
CA ALA A 460 32.94 -4.92 -22.03
C ALA A 460 32.27 -3.56 -21.77
N VAL A 461 31.11 -3.31 -22.40
CA VAL A 461 30.45 -2.01 -22.36
C VAL A 461 30.14 -1.60 -20.92
N ASN A 462 29.64 -2.56 -20.15
CA ASN A 462 29.34 -2.46 -18.72
C ASN A 462 29.89 -3.71 -17.99
N VAL A 463 29.93 -3.68 -16.65
CA VAL A 463 30.02 -4.92 -15.87
C VAL A 463 28.60 -5.37 -15.57
N PHE A 464 28.15 -6.47 -16.19
CA PHE A 464 26.89 -7.11 -15.84
C PHE A 464 27.04 -7.81 -14.49
N ILE A 465 26.27 -7.41 -13.47
CA ILE A 465 26.43 -7.90 -12.09
C ILE A 465 25.39 -8.96 -11.80
N ALA A 466 24.11 -8.58 -11.79
CA ALA A 466 23.03 -9.46 -11.37
C ALA A 466 21.68 -9.10 -12.01
N SER A 467 20.84 -10.11 -12.24
CA SER A 467 19.39 -9.89 -12.37
C SER A 467 18.79 -9.72 -10.96
N SER A 468 17.96 -8.69 -10.83
CA SER A 468 17.26 -8.33 -9.60
C SER A 468 16.30 -9.45 -9.22
N PRO A 469 16.31 -9.88 -7.96
CA PRO A 469 15.45 -10.96 -7.54
C PRO A 469 14.00 -10.50 -7.41
N LYS A 470 13.08 -11.32 -7.91
CA LYS A 470 11.69 -11.28 -7.49
C LYS A 470 11.56 -12.21 -6.29
N ILE A 471 11.48 -11.63 -5.09
CA ILE A 471 11.35 -12.40 -3.85
C ILE A 471 9.89 -12.46 -3.47
N ALA A 472 9.26 -13.60 -3.74
CA ALA A 472 7.92 -13.88 -3.27
C ALA A 472 7.96 -14.73 -2.00
N VAL A 473 7.03 -14.49 -1.08
CA VAL A 473 6.85 -15.31 0.12
C VAL A 473 5.41 -15.75 0.17
N TRP A 474 5.18 -17.05 0.19
CA TRP A 474 3.84 -17.63 0.17
C TRP A 474 3.66 -18.62 1.31
N SER A 475 2.44 -18.75 1.80
CA SER A 475 2.00 -19.96 2.49
C SER A 475 2.26 -21.16 1.58
N LYS A 476 2.71 -22.28 2.14
CA LYS A 476 2.95 -23.51 1.39
C LYS A 476 1.71 -24.05 0.68
N ASP A 477 0.53 -23.67 1.17
CA ASP A 477 -0.76 -24.09 0.61
C ASP A 477 -1.08 -23.37 -0.71
N VAL A 478 -0.42 -22.25 -1.02
CA VAL A 478 -0.61 -21.50 -2.27
C VAL A 478 0.18 -22.15 -3.39
N THR A 479 -0.47 -22.47 -4.52
CA THR A 479 0.15 -23.04 -5.72
C THR A 479 -0.25 -22.26 -6.96
N GLY A 480 0.42 -22.49 -8.10
CA GLY A 480 0.06 -21.86 -9.39
C GLY A 480 0.35 -20.36 -9.49
N VAL A 481 1.30 -19.86 -8.70
CA VAL A 481 1.76 -18.46 -8.71
C VAL A 481 3.13 -18.36 -9.37
N TRP A 482 3.35 -17.30 -10.16
CA TRP A 482 4.60 -17.10 -10.90
C TRP A 482 5.78 -16.78 -9.99
N ALA A 483 6.89 -17.51 -10.19
CA ALA A 483 8.20 -17.23 -9.62
C ALA A 483 8.89 -16.05 -10.31
N ASN A 484 8.79 -15.94 -11.64
CA ASN A 484 9.40 -14.84 -12.40
C ASN A 484 8.42 -13.67 -12.61
N ALA A 485 8.95 -12.52 -13.01
CA ALA A 485 8.17 -11.34 -13.36
C ALA A 485 8.71 -10.70 -14.66
N PRO A 486 8.49 -11.33 -15.83
CA PRO A 486 8.88 -10.78 -17.13
C PRO A 486 8.03 -9.56 -17.54
N VAL A 487 6.88 -9.40 -16.87
CA VAL A 487 6.02 -8.22 -16.94
C VAL A 487 5.55 -7.92 -15.53
N GLN A 488 5.09 -6.69 -15.31
CA GLN A 488 4.61 -6.18 -14.04
C GLN A 488 3.25 -6.79 -13.68
N ALA A 489 3.17 -8.11 -13.49
CA ALA A 489 1.93 -8.87 -13.36
C ALA A 489 1.97 -9.84 -12.17
N ASN A 490 0.85 -9.97 -11.48
CA ASN A 490 0.58 -11.10 -10.59
C ASN A 490 -0.51 -11.95 -11.24
N ASP A 491 -0.14 -12.81 -12.18
CA ASP A 491 -1.09 -13.72 -12.82
C ASP A 491 -1.58 -14.77 -11.81
N LEU A 492 -2.90 -14.76 -11.56
CA LEU A 492 -3.57 -15.65 -10.63
C LEU A 492 -4.52 -16.63 -11.35
N THR A 493 -4.42 -16.76 -12.67
CA THR A 493 -5.28 -17.63 -13.49
C THR A 493 -5.23 -19.09 -13.01
N ASP A 494 -4.02 -19.60 -12.78
CA ASP A 494 -3.77 -20.98 -12.32
C ASP A 494 -3.57 -21.08 -10.80
N ALA A 495 -3.69 -19.97 -10.07
CA ALA A 495 -3.45 -19.94 -8.64
C ALA A 495 -4.54 -20.73 -7.87
N ASP A 496 -4.13 -21.40 -6.81
CA ASP A 496 -5.03 -22.13 -5.90
C ASP A 496 -4.50 -22.09 -4.46
N VAL A 497 -5.39 -22.33 -3.50
CA VAL A 497 -5.04 -22.53 -2.08
C VAL A 497 -5.51 -23.92 -1.64
N VAL A 498 -4.56 -24.85 -1.61
CA VAL A 498 -4.81 -26.27 -1.31
C VAL A 498 -5.48 -26.42 0.06
N GLY A 499 -6.57 -27.18 0.09
CA GLY A 499 -7.26 -27.54 1.35
C GLY A 499 -8.29 -26.52 1.85
N ARG A 500 -8.55 -25.42 1.11
CA ARG A 500 -9.71 -24.55 1.37
C ARG A 500 -10.94 -25.03 0.60
N ALA A 501 -12.07 -25.17 1.28
CA ALA A 501 -13.35 -25.44 0.60
C ALA A 501 -13.70 -24.28 -0.34
N PRO A 502 -14.50 -24.47 -1.41
CA PRO A 502 -15.03 -23.38 -2.24
C PRO A 502 -16.12 -22.55 -1.51
N LEU A 503 -16.27 -21.28 -1.87
CA LEU A 503 -17.39 -20.42 -1.45
C LEU A 503 -18.73 -21.04 -1.90
N ALA A 504 -19.73 -21.04 -1.01
CA ALA A 504 -21.07 -21.48 -1.36
C ALA A 504 -21.68 -20.53 -2.42
N PRO A 505 -22.40 -21.05 -3.45
CA PRO A 505 -23.04 -20.21 -4.45
C PRO A 505 -24.05 -19.24 -3.80
N GLY A 506 -23.90 -17.93 -4.07
CA GLY A 506 -24.82 -16.89 -3.56
C GLY A 506 -24.39 -16.17 -2.29
N ASP A 507 -23.24 -16.52 -1.69
CA ASP A 507 -22.66 -15.84 -0.52
C ASP A 507 -21.91 -14.53 -0.93
N HIS A 508 -22.56 -13.73 -1.78
CA HIS A 508 -22.15 -12.35 -1.99
C HIS A 508 -22.60 -11.56 -0.76
N PRO A 509 -21.70 -10.90 -0.04
CA PRO A 509 -22.11 -10.17 1.15
C PRO A 509 -23.07 -9.07 0.72
N THR A 510 -24.35 -9.25 1.06
CA THR A 510 -25.36 -8.19 0.95
C THR A 510 -24.87 -7.01 1.77
N ARG A 511 -24.92 -5.79 1.20
CA ARG A 511 -24.67 -4.51 1.90
C ARG A 511 -25.69 -4.32 3.04
N MET A 512 -25.61 -5.12 4.10
CA MET A 512 -26.27 -4.80 5.35
C MET A 512 -25.32 -3.90 6.12
N LEU A 513 -25.50 -2.60 5.94
CA LEU A 513 -24.96 -1.63 6.89
C LEU A 513 -25.42 -2.06 8.28
N PRO A 514 -24.50 -2.29 9.23
CA PRO A 514 -24.90 -2.69 10.56
C PRO A 514 -25.84 -1.61 11.12
N LEU A 515 -27.05 -1.99 11.56
CA LEU A 515 -28.00 -1.03 12.16
C LEU A 515 -27.56 -0.58 13.57
N TRP A 516 -26.55 -1.21 14.17
CA TRP A 516 -26.11 -0.91 15.53
C TRP A 516 -25.58 0.52 15.75
N PRO A 517 -24.90 1.20 14.81
CA PRO A 517 -24.52 2.60 14.96
C PRO A 517 -25.74 3.52 14.88
N ILE A 518 -26.79 3.13 14.14
CA ILE A 518 -28.08 3.83 14.17
C ILE A 518 -28.68 3.76 15.57
N PHE A 519 -28.60 2.61 16.26
CA PHE A 519 -29.07 2.51 17.65
C PHE A 519 -28.25 3.37 18.63
N VAL A 520 -26.94 3.53 18.41
CA VAL A 520 -26.08 4.44 19.22
C VAL A 520 -26.43 5.91 18.93
N VAL A 521 -26.60 6.29 17.67
CA VAL A 521 -27.02 7.63 17.25
C VAL A 521 -28.43 7.94 17.76
N ILE A 522 -29.35 6.99 17.72
CA ILE A 522 -30.70 7.11 18.28
C ILE A 522 -30.62 7.28 19.80
N ALA A 523 -29.81 6.49 20.52
CA ALA A 523 -29.64 6.64 21.96
C ALA A 523 -29.04 8.01 22.34
N LEU A 524 -28.05 8.48 21.57
CA LEU A 524 -27.50 9.84 21.68
C LEU A 524 -28.57 10.90 21.38
N ALA A 525 -29.36 10.75 20.32
CA ALA A 525 -30.44 11.65 19.96
C ALA A 525 -31.54 11.71 21.02
N PHE A 526 -31.93 10.58 21.63
CA PHE A 526 -32.86 10.55 22.75
C PHE A 526 -32.28 11.26 23.99
N THR A 527 -30.98 11.09 24.25
CA THR A 527 -30.29 11.80 25.33
C THR A 527 -30.28 13.31 25.06
N VAL A 528 -29.94 13.72 23.83
CA VAL A 528 -29.99 15.11 23.36
C VAL A 528 -31.39 15.69 23.53
N VAL A 529 -32.44 15.04 23.00
CA VAL A 529 -33.83 15.49 23.11
C VAL A 529 -34.27 15.60 24.58
N ALA A 530 -33.89 14.64 25.44
CA ALA A 530 -34.19 14.69 26.86
C ALA A 530 -33.49 15.85 27.59
N VAL A 531 -32.32 16.31 27.09
CA VAL A 531 -31.66 17.49 27.65
C VAL A 531 -32.24 18.78 27.09
N PHE A 532 -32.48 18.87 25.77
CA PHE A 532 -33.07 20.05 25.14
C PHE A 532 -34.46 20.37 25.72
N ALA A 533 -35.19 19.36 26.19
CA ALA A 533 -36.45 19.54 26.91
C ALA A 533 -36.33 20.08 28.35
N ARG A 534 -35.12 20.09 28.93
CA ARG A 534 -34.86 20.47 30.35
C ARG A 534 -33.91 21.66 30.51
N ALA A 535 -33.04 21.94 29.54
CA ALA A 535 -32.07 23.03 29.57
C ALA A 535 -32.68 24.38 29.16
N SER A 536 -32.16 25.48 29.71
CA SER A 536 -32.63 26.82 29.33
C SER A 536 -32.11 27.22 27.93
N PRO A 537 -32.91 27.94 27.11
CA PRO A 537 -32.47 28.40 25.79
C PRO A 537 -31.18 29.25 25.82
N ALA A 538 -30.98 30.03 26.88
CA ALA A 538 -29.78 30.85 27.06
C ALA A 538 -28.51 30.01 27.30
N PHE A 539 -28.61 28.92 28.07
CA PHE A 539 -27.51 27.98 28.26
C PHE A 539 -27.13 27.29 26.95
N LEU A 540 -28.13 26.80 26.20
CA LEU A 540 -27.92 26.16 24.90
C LEU A 540 -27.26 27.10 23.90
N ALA A 541 -27.72 28.35 23.81
CA ALA A 541 -27.13 29.37 22.94
C ALA A 541 -25.68 29.69 23.32
N SER A 542 -25.37 29.82 24.61
CA SER A 542 -24.00 30.07 25.09
C SER A 542 -23.04 28.93 24.73
N ARG A 543 -23.46 27.67 24.92
CA ARG A 543 -22.64 26.50 24.57
C ARG A 543 -22.47 26.33 23.06
N ALA A 544 -23.53 26.58 22.28
CA ALA A 544 -23.46 26.56 20.82
C ALA A 544 -22.51 27.66 20.29
N ALA A 545 -22.55 28.87 20.85
CA ALA A 545 -21.63 29.94 20.50
C ALA A 545 -20.17 29.59 20.84
N SER A 546 -19.93 28.97 22.01
CA SER A 546 -18.60 28.48 22.38
C SER A 546 -18.09 27.41 21.42
N MET A 547 -18.95 26.47 21.01
CA MET A 547 -18.62 25.45 20.01
C MET A 547 -18.29 26.09 18.67
N ALA A 548 -19.12 27.01 18.17
CA ALA A 548 -18.89 27.69 16.90
C ALA A 548 -17.56 28.49 16.90
N LEU A 549 -17.28 29.21 17.98
CA LEU A 549 -16.01 29.95 18.13
C LEU A 549 -14.80 29.02 18.16
N THR A 550 -14.91 27.88 18.85
CA THR A 550 -13.83 26.88 18.93
C THR A 550 -13.56 26.28 17.56
N LEU A 551 -14.61 25.90 16.81
CA LEU A 551 -14.49 25.35 15.46
C LEU A 551 -13.89 26.37 14.50
N PHE A 552 -14.33 27.63 14.55
CA PHE A 552 -13.79 28.70 13.72
C PHE A 552 -12.31 28.99 14.02
N THR A 553 -11.92 28.96 15.30
CA THR A 553 -10.51 29.13 15.68
C THR A 553 -9.68 27.95 15.20
N ALA A 554 -10.20 26.73 15.35
CA ALA A 554 -9.51 25.54 14.88
C ALA A 554 -9.38 25.50 13.35
N SER A 555 -10.40 25.89 12.59
CA SER A 555 -10.33 25.93 11.13
C SER A 555 -9.27 26.92 10.64
N LEU A 556 -9.15 28.09 11.27
CA LEU A 556 -8.06 29.04 10.97
C LEU A 556 -6.69 28.41 11.24
N VAL A 557 -6.50 27.79 12.41
CA VAL A 557 -5.23 27.16 12.78
C VAL A 557 -4.86 26.03 11.82
N ILE A 558 -5.81 25.14 11.51
CA ILE A 558 -5.60 24.03 10.58
C ILE A 558 -5.18 24.56 9.21
N PHE A 559 -5.95 25.50 8.66
CA PHE A 559 -5.66 26.10 7.36
C PHE A 559 -4.26 26.74 7.33
N PHE A 560 -3.92 27.60 8.28
CA PHE A 560 -2.60 28.25 8.30
C PHE A 560 -1.44 27.27 8.48
N LEU A 561 -1.60 26.23 9.29
CA LEU A 561 -0.54 25.22 9.47
C LEU A 561 -0.25 24.46 8.18
N ILE A 562 -1.29 24.19 7.39
CA ILE A 562 -1.15 23.49 6.11
C ILE A 562 -0.54 24.40 5.04
N GLU A 563 -0.91 25.69 5.00
CA GLU A 563 -0.34 26.65 4.03
C GLU A 563 1.12 27.00 4.29
N ILE A 564 1.58 26.87 5.53
CA ILE A 564 3.00 27.08 5.89
C ILE A 564 3.84 25.83 5.57
N ALA A 565 3.21 24.67 5.30
CA ALA A 565 3.93 23.44 5.02
C ALA A 565 4.78 23.61 3.74
N PRO A 566 6.09 23.30 3.79
CA PRO A 566 6.98 23.52 2.65
C PRO A 566 6.67 22.55 1.51
N GLY A 567 6.64 23.05 0.27
CA GLY A 567 6.48 22.27 -0.96
C GLY A 567 5.21 22.62 -1.73
N ASP A 568 5.33 22.78 -3.04
CA ASP A 568 4.19 23.03 -3.92
C ASP A 568 3.50 21.71 -4.32
N PRO A 569 2.22 21.50 -3.96
CA PRO A 569 1.51 20.27 -4.29
C PRO A 569 1.38 20.06 -5.81
N ALA A 570 1.26 21.11 -6.63
CA ALA A 570 1.19 20.97 -8.09
C ALA A 570 2.50 20.43 -8.67
N ALA A 571 3.64 20.99 -8.25
CA ALA A 571 4.96 20.48 -8.64
C ALA A 571 5.21 19.04 -8.14
N PHE A 572 4.73 18.70 -6.94
CA PHE A 572 4.84 17.32 -6.43
C PHE A 572 4.05 16.33 -7.29
N MET A 573 2.82 16.68 -7.68
CA MET A 573 1.94 15.83 -8.49
C MET A 573 2.47 15.62 -9.91
N MET A 574 3.02 16.66 -10.52
CA MET A 574 3.53 16.58 -11.90
C MET A 574 4.91 15.92 -11.97
N GLY A 575 5.63 15.86 -10.83
CA GLY A 575 6.97 15.31 -10.75
C GLY A 575 8.06 16.34 -11.04
N LEU A 576 9.29 16.02 -10.63
CA LEU A 576 10.43 16.96 -10.65
C LEU A 576 10.86 17.42 -12.06
N ASN A 577 10.49 16.67 -13.11
CA ASN A 577 10.84 16.95 -14.49
C ASN A 577 9.66 17.50 -15.32
N ALA A 578 8.56 17.87 -14.66
CA ALA A 578 7.38 18.39 -15.35
C ALA A 578 7.66 19.72 -16.04
N ASP A 579 7.02 19.92 -17.19
CA ASP A 579 7.00 21.23 -17.87
C ASP A 579 6.47 22.29 -16.89
N PRO A 580 7.24 23.36 -16.61
CA PRO A 580 6.80 24.46 -15.74
C PRO A 580 5.45 25.04 -16.14
N ALA A 581 5.13 25.08 -17.44
CA ALA A 581 3.83 25.56 -17.92
C ALA A 581 2.68 24.63 -17.51
N ALA A 582 2.91 23.32 -17.50
CA ALA A 582 1.93 22.33 -17.04
C ALA A 582 1.74 22.39 -15.52
N VAL A 583 2.82 22.64 -14.76
CA VAL A 583 2.74 22.87 -13.30
C VAL A 583 1.93 24.13 -13.00
N ASP A 584 2.17 25.23 -13.71
CA ASP A 584 1.43 26.49 -13.50
C ASP A 584 -0.05 26.37 -13.90
N ALA A 585 -0.35 25.64 -14.98
CA ALA A 585 -1.73 25.31 -15.35
C ALA A 585 -2.44 24.51 -14.24
N LEU A 586 -1.76 23.50 -13.68
CA LEU A 586 -2.30 22.73 -12.57
C LEU A 586 -2.48 23.58 -11.31
N ARG A 587 -1.57 24.53 -11.02
CA ARG A 587 -1.76 25.49 -9.90
C ARG A 587 -3.01 26.34 -10.06
N GLU A 588 -3.32 26.74 -11.29
CA GLU A 588 -4.52 27.51 -11.59
C GLU A 588 -5.79 26.66 -11.43
N GLU A 589 -5.78 25.42 -11.95
CA GLU A 589 -6.87 24.45 -11.78
C GLU A 589 -7.14 24.12 -10.31
N LEU A 590 -6.09 23.91 -9.52
CA LEU A 590 -6.17 23.65 -8.08
C LEU A 590 -6.48 24.90 -7.23
N GLY A 591 -6.59 26.08 -7.86
CA GLY A 591 -6.85 27.34 -7.16
C GLY A 591 -5.74 27.81 -6.22
N LEU A 592 -4.51 27.28 -6.38
CA LEU A 592 -3.36 27.60 -5.53
C LEU A 592 -2.87 29.04 -5.72
N ASN A 593 -3.15 29.65 -6.87
CA ASN A 593 -2.82 31.04 -7.18
C ASN A 593 -3.79 32.08 -6.56
N GLN A 594 -4.87 31.64 -5.93
CA GLN A 594 -5.82 32.54 -5.27
C GLN A 594 -5.24 33.12 -3.97
N SER A 595 -5.73 34.29 -3.55
CA SER A 595 -5.35 34.85 -2.26
C SER A 595 -5.72 33.92 -1.10
N LEU A 596 -4.92 33.89 -0.02
CA LEU A 596 -5.16 33.05 1.16
C LEU A 596 -6.57 33.21 1.73
N ILE A 597 -7.11 34.44 1.71
CA ILE A 597 -8.47 34.73 2.20
C ILE A 597 -9.52 34.06 1.31
N ALA A 598 -9.35 34.10 -0.01
CA ALA A 598 -10.27 33.46 -0.95
C ALA A 598 -10.23 31.93 -0.81
N ARG A 599 -9.04 31.34 -0.67
CA ARG A 599 -8.86 29.89 -0.44
C ARG A 599 -9.54 29.45 0.86
N TYR A 600 -9.31 30.18 1.96
CA TYR A 600 -9.97 29.90 3.24
C TYR A 600 -11.50 30.03 3.15
N ALA A 601 -12.00 31.10 2.53
CA ALA A 601 -13.44 31.34 2.38
C ALA A 601 -14.12 30.27 1.51
N SER A 602 -13.45 29.84 0.43
CA SER A 602 -13.91 28.74 -0.43
C SER A 602 -13.97 27.42 0.34
N TRP A 603 -12.89 27.07 1.04
CA TRP A 603 -12.79 25.83 1.81
C TRP A 603 -13.85 25.75 2.92
N ILE A 604 -13.98 26.79 3.76
CA ILE A 604 -14.98 26.80 4.84
C ILE A 604 -16.41 26.89 4.31
N GLY A 605 -16.62 27.58 3.18
CA GLY A 605 -17.89 27.66 2.49
C GLY A 605 -18.35 26.30 1.96
N GLY A 606 -17.44 25.56 1.33
CA GLY A 606 -17.65 24.18 0.89
C GLY A 606 -17.98 23.27 2.08
N LEU A 607 -17.16 23.30 3.14
CA LEU A 607 -17.38 22.51 4.35
C LEU A 607 -18.77 22.74 4.96
N ALA A 608 -19.23 23.99 5.00
CA ALA A 608 -20.56 24.33 5.53
C ALA A 608 -21.71 23.77 4.67
N MET A 609 -21.47 23.51 3.38
CA MET A 609 -22.41 22.89 2.44
C MET A 609 -22.24 21.36 2.34
N GLY A 610 -21.27 20.78 3.05
CA GLY A 610 -20.95 19.35 3.00
C GLY A 610 -20.01 18.95 1.85
N ASP A 611 -19.42 19.93 1.16
CA ASP A 611 -18.37 19.71 0.17
C ASP A 611 -17.00 19.76 0.85
N PHE A 612 -16.33 18.61 0.91
CA PHE A 612 -14.99 18.47 1.48
C PHE A 612 -13.89 18.53 0.41
N GLY A 613 -14.27 18.88 -0.82
CA GLY A 613 -13.40 18.87 -1.98
C GLY A 613 -13.12 17.46 -2.52
N VAL A 614 -12.15 17.41 -3.44
CA VAL A 614 -11.73 16.19 -4.15
C VAL A 614 -10.28 15.91 -3.80
N SER A 615 -9.98 14.66 -3.44
CA SER A 615 -8.61 14.20 -3.22
C SER A 615 -7.81 14.26 -4.51
N TYR A 616 -6.63 14.87 -4.46
CA TYR A 616 -5.74 14.93 -5.62
C TYR A 616 -5.09 13.59 -5.95
N THR A 617 -4.86 12.77 -4.91
CA THR A 617 -4.26 11.45 -5.06
C THR A 617 -5.26 10.45 -5.62
N TYR A 618 -6.46 10.39 -5.04
CA TYR A 618 -7.47 9.37 -5.39
C TYR A 618 -8.47 9.85 -6.44
N ARG A 619 -8.46 11.14 -6.82
CA ARG A 619 -9.43 11.78 -7.72
C ARG A 619 -10.90 11.49 -7.34
N THR A 620 -11.16 11.37 -6.05
CA THR A 620 -12.45 10.97 -5.48
C THR A 620 -12.88 12.02 -4.45
N PRO A 621 -14.19 12.32 -4.31
CA PRO A 621 -14.67 13.22 -3.27
C PRO A 621 -14.19 12.79 -1.87
N VAL A 622 -13.65 13.74 -1.10
CA VAL A 622 -13.10 13.46 0.24
C VAL A 622 -14.20 12.95 1.18
N ALA A 623 -15.44 13.38 0.98
CA ALA A 623 -16.60 12.90 1.72
C ALA A 623 -16.79 11.38 1.61
N GLU A 624 -16.62 10.81 0.42
CA GLU A 624 -16.78 9.37 0.17
C GLU A 624 -15.66 8.59 0.85
N LEU A 625 -14.41 9.06 0.71
CA LEU A 625 -13.27 8.48 1.39
C LEU A 625 -13.54 8.45 2.90
N MET A 626 -13.84 9.60 3.52
CA MET A 626 -14.12 9.68 4.97
C MET A 626 -15.28 8.79 5.41
N ALA A 627 -16.35 8.73 4.62
CA ALA A 627 -17.52 7.93 4.92
C ALA A 627 -17.17 6.44 5.04
N GLU A 628 -16.20 5.93 4.28
CA GLU A 628 -15.73 4.55 4.44
C GLU A 628 -14.90 4.36 5.73
N ARG A 629 -14.01 5.30 6.06
CA ARG A 629 -13.07 5.18 7.18
C ARG A 629 -13.75 5.38 8.54
N ILE A 630 -14.82 6.18 8.60
CA ILE A 630 -15.55 6.41 9.86
C ILE A 630 -16.16 5.12 10.42
N TRP A 631 -16.48 4.14 9.55
CA TRP A 631 -16.95 2.80 9.95
C TRP A 631 -15.87 1.93 10.58
N VAL A 632 -14.63 2.41 10.66
CA VAL A 632 -13.51 1.78 11.37
C VAL A 632 -13.19 2.58 12.63
N SER A 633 -12.89 3.87 12.49
CA SER A 633 -12.43 4.73 13.60
C SER A 633 -13.47 4.92 14.69
N LEU A 634 -14.74 5.16 14.34
CA LEU A 634 -15.78 5.41 15.33
C LEU A 634 -16.12 4.15 16.15
N PRO A 635 -16.37 2.97 15.53
CA PRO A 635 -16.52 1.71 16.27
C PRO A 635 -15.32 1.36 17.13
N LEU A 636 -14.09 1.59 16.65
CA LEU A 636 -12.87 1.39 17.42
C LEU A 636 -12.85 2.25 18.69
N ALA A 637 -13.11 3.55 18.56
CA ALA A 637 -13.15 4.48 19.69
C ALA A 637 -14.26 4.13 20.69
N LEU A 638 -15.45 3.77 20.20
CA LEU A 638 -16.58 3.35 21.03
C LEU A 638 -16.28 2.04 21.78
N LEU A 639 -15.66 1.06 21.12
CA LEU A 639 -15.28 -0.21 21.73
C LEU A 639 -14.20 0.01 22.80
N ALA A 640 -13.18 0.81 22.50
CA ALA A 640 -12.14 1.16 23.47
C ALA A 640 -12.72 1.90 24.69
N PHE A 641 -13.65 2.84 24.46
CA PHE A 641 -14.35 3.57 25.51
C PHE A 641 -15.22 2.66 26.38
N ALA A 642 -15.94 1.72 25.77
CA ALA A 642 -16.75 0.74 26.49
C ALA A 642 -15.87 -0.17 27.38
N ILE A 643 -14.76 -0.68 26.84
CA ILE A 643 -13.81 -1.52 27.58
C ILE A 643 -13.17 -0.71 28.72
N SER A 644 -12.71 0.51 28.47
CA SER A 644 -12.06 1.34 29.49
C SER A 644 -13.00 1.68 30.64
N THR A 645 -14.27 1.97 30.33
CA THR A 645 -15.32 2.24 31.32
C THR A 645 -15.67 0.98 32.13
N ALA A 646 -15.84 -0.15 31.44
CA ALA A 646 -16.17 -1.44 32.06
C ALA A 646 -15.08 -1.94 33.01
N ILE A 647 -13.82 -1.58 32.78
CA ILE A 647 -12.69 -1.90 33.67
C ILE A 647 -12.52 -0.82 34.74
N GLY A 648 -12.46 0.45 34.34
CA GLY A 648 -12.03 1.55 35.18
C GLY A 648 -12.99 1.88 36.33
N ILE A 649 -14.31 1.91 36.05
CA ILE A 649 -15.30 2.23 37.10
C ILE A 649 -15.31 1.13 38.18
N PRO A 650 -15.47 -0.17 37.85
CA PRO A 650 -15.45 -1.22 38.86
C PRO A 650 -14.12 -1.33 39.61
N ALA A 651 -12.99 -1.18 38.92
CA ALA A 651 -11.67 -1.21 39.56
C ALA A 651 -11.49 -0.04 40.54
N GLY A 652 -11.89 1.18 40.15
CA GLY A 652 -11.82 2.36 41.01
C GLY A 652 -12.69 2.25 42.26
N LEU A 653 -13.93 1.76 42.10
CA LEU A 653 -14.83 1.46 43.22
C LEU A 653 -14.26 0.39 44.15
N ALA A 654 -13.71 -0.69 43.59
CA ALA A 654 -13.09 -1.76 44.37
C ALA A 654 -11.86 -1.24 45.15
N ALA A 655 -11.04 -0.39 44.51
CA ALA A 655 -9.87 0.22 45.13
C ALA A 655 -10.27 1.20 46.25
N ALA A 656 -11.34 1.99 46.08
CA ALA A 656 -11.87 2.87 47.11
C ALA A 656 -12.46 2.07 48.30
N ALA A 657 -13.26 1.05 48.02
CA ALA A 657 -13.85 0.19 49.03
C ALA A 657 -12.80 -0.59 49.85
N ARG A 658 -11.65 -0.88 49.26
CA ARG A 658 -10.55 -1.65 49.87
C ARG A 658 -9.29 -0.81 50.09
N ARG A 659 -9.39 0.51 50.20
CA ARG A 659 -8.24 1.45 50.23
C ARG A 659 -7.18 1.11 51.28
N ASP A 660 -7.60 0.59 52.43
CA ASP A 660 -6.72 0.27 53.56
C ASP A 660 -6.17 -1.17 53.49
N ARG A 661 -6.60 -1.98 52.51
CA ARG A 661 -6.17 -3.38 52.33
C ARG A 661 -5.10 -3.48 51.24
N ALA A 662 -4.23 -4.49 51.36
CA ALA A 662 -3.24 -4.82 50.33
C ALA A 662 -3.85 -4.96 48.93
N SER A 663 -5.03 -5.58 48.81
CA SER A 663 -5.75 -5.70 47.54
C SER A 663 -6.12 -4.35 46.92
N GLY A 664 -6.45 -3.33 47.72
CA GLY A 664 -6.73 -1.99 47.22
C GLY A 664 -5.47 -1.28 46.75
N LYS A 665 -4.36 -1.44 47.48
CA LYS A 665 -3.04 -0.94 47.07
C LYS A 665 -2.56 -1.60 45.77
N ALA A 666 -2.77 -2.90 45.61
CA ALA A 666 -2.42 -3.64 44.40
C ALA A 666 -3.17 -3.14 43.15
N ILE A 667 -4.48 -2.86 43.26
CA ILE A 667 -5.26 -2.28 42.14
C ILE A 667 -4.66 -0.93 41.72
N VAL A 668 -4.33 -0.07 42.69
CA VAL A 668 -3.73 1.25 42.39
C VAL A 668 -2.34 1.11 41.78
N ALA A 669 -1.49 0.22 42.30
CA ALA A 669 -0.17 -0.04 41.74
C ALA A 669 -0.26 -0.57 40.29
N THR A 670 -1.20 -1.47 40.02
CA THR A 670 -1.45 -2.00 38.67
C THR A 670 -1.95 -0.90 37.72
N ALA A 671 -2.88 -0.06 38.19
CA ALA A 671 -3.33 1.09 37.41
C ALA A 671 -2.17 2.07 37.14
N GLN A 672 -1.33 2.36 38.13
CA GLN A 672 -0.16 3.22 37.93
C GLN A 672 0.80 2.68 36.87
N ALA A 673 1.05 1.37 36.87
CA ALA A 673 1.83 0.72 35.81
C ALA A 673 1.15 0.87 34.44
N GLY A 674 -0.17 0.70 34.35
CA GLY A 674 -0.93 0.89 33.12
C GLY A 674 -0.87 2.32 32.56
N VAL A 675 -0.80 3.34 33.42
CA VAL A 675 -0.60 4.74 32.99
C VAL A 675 0.81 4.99 32.44
N ALA A 676 1.81 4.26 32.94
CA ALA A 676 3.20 4.45 32.53
C ALA A 676 3.54 3.83 31.16
N ILE A 677 2.66 2.97 30.63
CA ILE A 677 2.89 2.27 29.36
C ILE A 677 2.37 3.11 28.18
N PRO A 678 3.23 3.44 27.19
CA PRO A 678 2.77 4.10 25.97
C PRO A 678 1.82 3.19 25.16
N ASN A 679 0.72 3.76 24.63
CA ASN A 679 -0.29 3.01 23.88
C ASN A 679 0.29 2.22 22.71
N PHE A 680 1.19 2.83 21.92
CA PHE A 680 1.79 2.20 20.74
C PHE A 680 2.69 1.02 21.12
N TRP A 681 3.43 1.13 22.23
CA TRP A 681 4.29 0.05 22.69
C TRP A 681 3.46 -1.14 23.18
N LEU A 682 2.37 -0.87 23.91
CA LEU A 682 1.41 -1.90 24.28
C LEU A 682 0.79 -2.57 23.05
N ALA A 683 0.42 -1.79 22.02
CA ALA A 683 -0.11 -2.32 20.78
C ALA A 683 0.86 -3.29 20.08
N ILE A 684 2.14 -2.92 19.94
CA ILE A 684 3.17 -3.77 19.33
C ILE A 684 3.32 -5.07 20.13
N LEU A 685 3.37 -5.01 21.47
CA LEU A 685 3.44 -6.22 22.29
C LEU A 685 2.20 -7.11 22.13
N LEU A 686 1.02 -6.50 22.07
CA LEU A 686 -0.22 -7.22 21.85
C LEU A 686 -0.23 -7.93 20.49
N VAL A 687 0.24 -7.27 19.42
CA VAL A 687 0.42 -7.89 18.10
C VAL A 687 1.38 -9.08 18.19
N MET A 688 2.57 -8.88 18.75
CA MET A 688 3.58 -9.94 18.85
C MET A 688 3.09 -11.17 19.62
N ILE A 689 2.37 -10.96 20.73
CA ILE A 689 1.89 -12.05 21.58
C ILE A 689 0.63 -12.69 20.98
N PHE A 690 -0.39 -11.90 20.68
CA PHE A 690 -1.72 -12.43 20.38
C PHE A 690 -1.99 -12.62 18.89
N ALA A 691 -1.35 -11.86 18.01
CA ALA A 691 -1.51 -12.01 16.56
C ALA A 691 -0.41 -12.88 15.95
N VAL A 692 0.86 -12.67 16.33
CA VAL A 692 1.99 -13.42 15.76
C VAL A 692 2.20 -14.75 16.49
N ALA A 693 2.41 -14.74 17.81
CA ALA A 693 2.73 -15.97 18.54
C ALA A 693 1.51 -16.90 18.73
N PHE A 694 0.37 -16.36 19.17
CA PHE A 694 -0.83 -17.16 19.41
C PHE A 694 -1.82 -17.22 18.22
N ARG A 695 -1.74 -16.28 17.27
CA ARG A 695 -2.65 -16.19 16.11
C ARG A 695 -4.14 -16.16 16.48
N TRP A 696 -4.44 -15.62 17.65
CA TRP A 696 -5.82 -15.45 18.14
C TRP A 696 -6.50 -14.27 17.48
N PHE A 697 -5.75 -13.26 17.05
CA PHE A 697 -6.26 -12.04 16.43
C PHE A 697 -5.45 -11.74 15.16
N SER A 698 -5.99 -10.82 14.36
CA SER A 698 -5.27 -10.25 13.23
C SER A 698 -4.17 -9.29 13.74
N ALA A 699 -3.04 -9.26 13.04
CA ALA A 699 -1.96 -8.30 13.27
C ALA A 699 -2.35 -6.89 12.78
N GLY A 700 -3.21 -6.81 11.76
CA GLY A 700 -3.73 -5.55 11.29
C GLY A 700 -4.67 -5.63 10.09
N GLY A 701 -5.11 -4.46 9.63
CA GLY A 701 -6.10 -4.33 8.56
C GLY A 701 -7.53 -4.56 9.04
N PHE A 702 -8.49 -4.33 8.14
CA PHE A 702 -9.90 -4.48 8.45
C PHE A 702 -10.63 -5.19 7.30
N PRO A 703 -11.17 -6.40 7.52
CA PRO A 703 -11.84 -7.17 6.46
C PRO A 703 -13.17 -6.52 6.03
N GLY A 704 -13.67 -5.57 6.82
CA GLY A 704 -14.94 -4.92 6.60
C GLY A 704 -16.10 -5.61 7.28
N TRP A 705 -17.20 -4.87 7.44
CA TRP A 705 -18.43 -5.39 8.03
C TRP A 705 -19.11 -6.45 7.15
N ASP A 706 -18.91 -6.36 5.84
CA ASP A 706 -19.38 -7.33 4.84
C ASP A 706 -18.81 -8.74 5.05
N ALA A 707 -17.62 -8.85 5.65
CA ALA A 707 -16.99 -10.13 5.99
C ALA A 707 -17.59 -10.81 7.24
N GLY A 708 -18.63 -10.19 7.83
CA GLY A 708 -19.32 -10.67 9.02
C GLY A 708 -18.94 -9.93 10.30
N PHE A 709 -19.90 -9.82 11.22
CA PHE A 709 -19.75 -9.08 12.48
C PHE A 709 -18.58 -9.59 13.34
N PHE A 710 -18.42 -10.91 13.46
CA PHE A 710 -17.35 -11.50 14.28
C PHE A 710 -15.97 -11.26 13.69
N SER A 711 -15.81 -11.33 12.36
CA SER A 711 -14.56 -11.03 11.65
C SER A 711 -14.15 -9.56 11.87
N ALA A 712 -15.10 -8.64 11.72
CA ALA A 712 -14.87 -7.23 11.97
C ALA A 712 -14.52 -6.95 13.45
N LEU A 713 -15.26 -7.55 14.40
CA LEU A 713 -14.99 -7.39 15.83
C LEU A 713 -13.60 -7.93 16.21
N LYS A 714 -13.20 -9.07 15.65
CA LYS A 714 -11.89 -9.68 15.87
C LYS A 714 -10.76 -8.76 15.43
N ALA A 715 -10.89 -8.10 14.27
CA ALA A 715 -9.92 -7.12 13.77
C ALA A 715 -9.82 -5.87 14.67
N LEU A 716 -10.92 -5.44 15.30
CA LEU A 716 -10.96 -4.22 16.12
C LEU A 716 -10.63 -4.45 17.61
N LEU A 717 -10.76 -5.68 18.12
CA LEU A 717 -10.69 -5.93 19.57
C LEU A 717 -9.30 -5.66 20.16
N LEU A 718 -8.24 -6.16 19.51
CA LEU A 718 -6.86 -5.99 19.98
C LEU A 718 -6.42 -4.49 19.94
N PRO A 719 -6.68 -3.74 18.86
CA PRO A 719 -6.49 -2.29 18.86
C PRO A 719 -7.33 -1.57 19.93
N ALA A 720 -8.59 -1.96 20.12
CA ALA A 720 -9.44 -1.37 21.15
C ALA A 720 -8.91 -1.61 22.56
N ILE A 721 -8.37 -2.80 22.85
CA ILE A 721 -7.74 -3.12 24.14
C ILE A 721 -6.49 -2.26 24.35
N ALA A 722 -5.65 -2.09 23.32
CA ALA A 722 -4.46 -1.26 23.39
C ALA A 722 -4.80 0.20 23.76
N LEU A 723 -5.89 0.74 23.18
CA LEU A 723 -6.42 2.06 23.53
C LEU A 723 -7.07 2.09 24.92
N ALA A 724 -7.78 1.03 25.30
CA ALA A 724 -8.62 1.02 26.49
C ALA A 724 -7.83 0.88 27.80
N ILE A 725 -6.74 0.10 27.84
CA ILE A 725 -6.03 -0.23 29.09
C ILE A 725 -5.48 1.02 29.79
N PRO A 726 -4.71 1.92 29.14
CA PRO A 726 -4.21 3.12 29.78
C PRO A 726 -5.34 4.06 30.23
N GLN A 727 -6.42 4.14 29.44
CA GLN A 727 -7.61 4.92 29.79
C GLN A 727 -8.37 4.33 30.99
N ALA A 728 -8.48 3.01 31.08
CA ALA A 728 -9.08 2.32 32.23
C ALA A 728 -8.30 2.61 33.51
N ALA A 729 -6.97 2.70 33.42
CA ALA A 729 -6.10 2.99 34.54
C ALA A 729 -6.29 4.43 35.06
N ILE A 730 -6.34 5.41 34.16
CA ILE A 730 -6.66 6.82 34.50
C ILE A 730 -8.05 6.89 35.16
N LEU A 731 -9.04 6.25 34.55
CA LEU A 731 -10.42 6.23 35.05
C LEU A 731 -10.51 5.56 36.43
N THR A 732 -9.75 4.50 36.67
CA THR A 732 -9.64 3.82 37.97
C THR A 732 -9.17 4.78 39.06
N GLN A 733 -8.13 5.58 38.77
CA GLN A 733 -7.56 6.52 39.75
C GLN A 733 -8.56 7.62 40.11
N ILE A 734 -9.23 8.18 39.11
CA ILE A 734 -10.19 9.28 39.27
C ILE A 734 -11.45 8.77 39.98
N MET A 735 -12.00 7.64 39.54
CA MET A 735 -13.15 7.00 40.18
C MET A 735 -12.85 6.69 41.65
N ARG A 736 -11.64 6.19 41.95
CA ARG A 736 -11.20 5.95 43.33
C ARG A 736 -11.14 7.25 44.13
N SER A 737 -10.49 8.28 43.60
CA SER A 737 -10.32 9.57 44.28
C SER A 737 -11.67 10.19 44.62
N SER A 738 -12.54 10.32 43.61
CA SER A 738 -13.88 10.90 43.76
C SER A 738 -14.76 10.07 44.71
N THR A 739 -14.68 8.74 44.66
CA THR A 739 -15.40 7.89 45.63
C THR A 739 -14.91 8.11 47.06
N ILE A 740 -13.59 8.23 47.27
CA ILE A 740 -13.02 8.45 48.62
C ILE A 740 -13.44 9.80 49.17
N GLU A 741 -13.43 10.85 48.35
CA GLU A 741 -13.90 12.19 48.70
C GLU A 741 -15.38 12.17 49.06
N THR A 742 -16.22 11.59 48.19
CA THR A 742 -17.66 11.46 48.41
C THR A 742 -17.98 10.69 49.70
N LEU A 743 -17.22 9.63 50.00
CA LEU A 743 -17.40 8.84 51.23
C LEU A 743 -17.09 9.62 52.52
N ARG A 744 -16.43 10.78 52.45
CA ARG A 744 -16.13 11.65 53.61
C ARG A 744 -17.25 12.65 53.91
N GLU A 745 -18.21 12.81 53.01
CA GLU A 745 -19.32 13.75 53.13
C GLU A 745 -20.30 13.41 54.28
N ASP A 746 -20.92 14.44 54.87
CA ASP A 746 -21.78 14.27 56.05
C ASP A 746 -23.09 13.53 55.76
N TYR A 747 -23.64 13.65 54.54
CA TYR A 747 -24.82 12.90 54.14
C TYR A 747 -24.55 11.39 54.06
N ILE A 748 -23.30 10.97 53.79
CA ILE A 748 -22.89 9.57 53.80
C ILE A 748 -22.84 9.03 55.23
N ARG A 749 -22.34 9.83 56.20
CA ARG A 749 -22.38 9.47 57.62
C ARG A 749 -23.81 9.32 58.11
N THR A 750 -24.69 10.22 57.71
CA THR A 750 -26.13 10.17 58.02
C THR A 750 -26.79 8.91 57.44
N ALA A 751 -26.48 8.54 56.20
CA ALA A 751 -26.99 7.31 55.57
C ALA A 751 -26.55 6.06 56.36
N ARG A 752 -25.29 6.01 56.83
CA ARG A 752 -24.78 4.92 57.67
C ARG A 752 -25.44 4.88 59.05
N ALA A 753 -25.70 6.04 59.67
CA ALA A 753 -26.40 6.14 60.94
C ALA A 753 -27.87 5.66 60.84
N LYS A 754 -28.49 5.79 59.67
CA LYS A 754 -29.83 5.26 59.36
C LYS A 754 -29.88 3.74 59.11
N GLY A 755 -28.75 3.02 59.22
CA GLY A 755 -28.70 1.56 59.15
C GLY A 755 -28.28 0.95 57.80
N LEU A 756 -27.98 1.77 56.78
CA LEU A 756 -27.52 1.28 55.47
C LEU A 756 -26.16 0.57 55.59
N THR A 757 -26.02 -0.58 54.93
CA THR A 757 -24.77 -1.35 54.88
C THR A 757 -23.70 -0.63 54.07
N ARG A 758 -22.42 -0.99 54.26
CA ARG A 758 -21.29 -0.34 53.56
C ARG A 758 -21.42 -0.45 52.04
N ARG A 759 -22.04 -1.54 51.55
CA ARG A 759 -22.28 -1.78 50.13
C ARG A 759 -23.42 -0.91 49.62
N GLU A 760 -24.54 -0.83 50.34
CA GLU A 760 -25.69 0.01 49.97
C GLU A 760 -25.32 1.49 49.98
N THR A 761 -24.56 1.95 50.98
CA THR A 761 -24.06 3.33 51.02
C THR A 761 -23.13 3.62 49.84
N LEU A 762 -22.25 2.67 49.49
CA LEU A 762 -21.30 2.83 48.38
C LEU A 762 -22.02 2.89 47.03
N THR A 763 -22.86 1.91 46.71
CA THR A 763 -23.50 1.82 45.38
C THR A 763 -24.72 2.72 45.24
N GLY A 764 -25.47 2.96 46.33
CA GLY A 764 -26.71 3.73 46.30
C GLY A 764 -26.53 5.24 46.51
N HIS A 765 -25.56 5.66 47.32
CA HIS A 765 -25.39 7.08 47.69
C HIS A 765 -24.05 7.67 47.25
N ALA A 766 -22.93 6.98 47.46
CA ALA A 766 -21.62 7.53 47.10
C ALA A 766 -21.37 7.49 45.58
N LEU A 767 -21.66 6.36 44.91
CA LEU A 767 -21.40 6.18 43.47
C LEU A 767 -22.07 7.28 42.63
N ARG A 768 -23.34 7.58 42.88
CA ARG A 768 -24.10 8.55 42.08
C ARG A 768 -23.47 9.95 42.08
N ASN A 769 -22.95 10.38 43.22
CA ASN A 769 -22.31 11.70 43.36
C ASN A 769 -20.83 11.65 42.93
N ALA A 770 -20.14 10.53 43.16
CA ALA A 770 -18.78 10.31 42.69
C ALA A 770 -18.69 10.21 41.16
N LEU A 771 -19.81 9.94 40.47
CA LEU A 771 -19.85 9.93 39.00
C LEU A 771 -19.75 11.34 38.39
N ILE A 772 -20.03 12.42 39.14
CA ILE A 772 -20.04 13.77 38.57
C ILE A 772 -18.65 14.14 38.00
N PRO A 773 -17.54 14.06 38.74
CA PRO A 773 -16.22 14.33 38.15
C PRO A 773 -15.78 13.29 37.12
N VAL A 774 -16.28 12.06 37.24
CA VAL A 774 -15.96 10.94 36.36
C VAL A 774 -16.58 11.13 34.99
N LEU A 775 -17.79 11.71 34.90
CA LEU A 775 -18.43 12.05 33.64
C LEU A 775 -17.61 13.04 32.81
N THR A 776 -16.91 14.00 33.45
CA THR A 776 -16.05 14.98 32.74
C THR A 776 -14.94 14.22 32.05
N ILE A 777 -14.36 13.29 32.80
CA ILE A 777 -13.19 12.55 32.38
C ILE A 777 -13.56 11.53 31.31
N LEU A 778 -14.68 10.83 31.43
CA LEU A 778 -15.20 9.97 30.37
C LEU A 778 -15.36 10.76 29.07
N GLY A 779 -15.88 11.98 29.18
CA GLY A 779 -16.02 12.87 28.07
C GLY A 779 -14.71 13.25 27.38
N LEU A 780 -13.73 13.71 28.18
CA LEU A 780 -12.39 14.02 27.71
C LEU A 780 -11.65 12.78 27.18
N GLN A 781 -11.86 11.61 27.77
CA GLN A 781 -11.27 10.35 27.35
C GLN A 781 -11.72 9.95 25.96
N PHE A 782 -12.99 10.16 25.61
CA PHE A 782 -13.43 9.84 24.26
C PHE A 782 -12.68 10.68 23.21
N ALA A 783 -12.46 11.97 23.49
CA ALA A 783 -11.65 12.83 22.62
C ALA A 783 -10.20 12.31 22.50
N PHE A 784 -9.58 11.90 23.61
CA PHE A 784 -8.26 11.27 23.60
C PHE A 784 -8.22 9.92 22.87
N LEU A 785 -9.32 9.16 22.88
CA LEU A 785 -9.42 7.89 22.15
C LEU A 785 -9.49 8.12 20.63
N LEU A 786 -10.19 9.16 20.17
CA LEU A 786 -10.16 9.56 18.76
C LEU A 786 -8.76 9.99 18.32
N ALA A 787 -8.11 10.86 19.09
CA ALA A 787 -6.77 11.34 18.77
C ALA A 787 -5.69 10.23 18.88
N GLY A 788 -5.71 9.45 19.96
CA GLY A 788 -4.82 8.31 20.16
C GLY A 788 -5.09 7.15 19.20
N GLY A 789 -6.32 7.07 18.67
CA GLY A 789 -6.73 6.14 17.62
C GLY A 789 -5.87 6.27 16.38
N VAL A 790 -5.42 7.48 16.02
CA VAL A 790 -4.55 7.72 14.85
C VAL A 790 -3.27 6.86 14.88
N ILE A 791 -2.59 6.83 16.03
CA ILE A 791 -1.35 6.05 16.17
C ILE A 791 -1.66 4.55 16.16
N ILE A 792 -2.75 4.14 16.82
CA ILE A 792 -3.15 2.74 16.92
C ILE A 792 -3.64 2.19 15.58
N GLU A 793 -4.35 2.99 14.79
CA GLU A 793 -4.74 2.66 13.43
C GLU A 793 -3.51 2.43 12.55
N ASN A 794 -2.44 3.21 12.73
CA ASN A 794 -1.19 2.97 11.99
C ASN A 794 -0.49 1.67 12.44
N VAL A 795 -0.38 1.41 13.75
CA VAL A 795 0.26 0.18 14.27
C VAL A 795 -0.48 -1.08 13.82
N PHE A 796 -1.80 -1.08 13.88
CA PHE A 796 -2.64 -2.20 13.42
C PHE A 796 -3.06 -2.06 11.96
N TYR A 797 -2.45 -1.16 11.19
CA TYR A 797 -2.74 -0.96 9.78
C TYR A 797 -4.23 -0.83 9.41
N LEU A 798 -5.05 -0.28 10.31
CA LEU A 798 -6.49 -0.14 10.12
C LEU A 798 -6.79 1.00 9.14
N PRO A 799 -7.69 0.81 8.16
CA PRO A 799 -8.07 1.85 7.22
C PRO A 799 -9.07 2.83 7.86
N GLY A 800 -8.62 3.54 8.90
CA GLY A 800 -9.36 4.56 9.62
C GLY A 800 -8.96 5.98 9.22
N LEU A 801 -9.65 6.96 9.80
CA LEU A 801 -9.47 8.39 9.53
C LEU A 801 -8.07 8.86 9.92
N GLY A 802 -7.48 8.33 10.99
CA GLY A 802 -6.17 8.74 11.45
C GLY A 802 -5.05 8.26 10.53
N ARG A 803 -5.12 7.01 10.05
CA ARG A 803 -4.19 6.51 9.02
C ARG A 803 -4.34 7.28 7.70
N MET A 804 -5.57 7.63 7.33
CA MET A 804 -5.82 8.46 6.13
C MET A 804 -5.15 9.83 6.21
N VAL A 805 -5.13 10.49 7.38
CA VAL A 805 -4.38 11.75 7.58
C VAL A 805 -2.89 11.52 7.34
N PHE A 806 -2.31 10.46 7.89
CA PHE A 806 -0.88 10.17 7.70
C PHE A 806 -0.53 9.93 6.24
N GLN A 807 -1.35 9.14 5.53
CA GLN A 807 -1.19 8.88 4.10
C GLN A 807 -1.31 10.17 3.26
N ALA A 808 -2.31 10.99 3.54
CA ALA A 808 -2.51 12.25 2.83
C ALA A 808 -1.36 13.25 3.06
N ILE A 809 -0.78 13.29 4.26
CA ILE A 809 0.44 14.08 4.53
C ILE A 809 1.60 13.57 3.68
N ALA A 810 1.82 12.25 3.65
CA ALA A 810 2.91 11.64 2.88
C ALA A 810 2.75 11.87 1.37
N GLN A 811 1.51 11.84 0.87
CA GLN A 811 1.15 12.03 -0.55
C GLN A 811 0.93 13.50 -0.94
N ARG A 812 1.10 14.44 0.00
CA ARG A 812 0.84 15.89 -0.20
C ARG A 812 -0.60 16.23 -0.63
N ASP A 813 -1.56 15.41 -0.22
CA ASP A 813 -2.99 15.64 -0.45
C ASP A 813 -3.59 16.54 0.65
N LEU A 814 -3.29 17.84 0.54
CA LEU A 814 -3.55 18.80 1.62
C LEU A 814 -5.04 18.97 1.93
N ILE A 815 -5.90 18.90 0.92
CA ILE A 815 -7.35 19.04 1.08
C ILE A 815 -7.95 17.88 1.89
N VAL A 816 -7.40 16.67 1.73
CA VAL A 816 -7.76 15.53 2.57
C VAL A 816 -7.30 15.75 4.01
N VAL A 817 -6.08 16.22 4.23
CA VAL A 817 -5.55 16.50 5.57
C VAL A 817 -6.43 17.51 6.30
N GLU A 818 -6.70 18.65 5.68
CA GLU A 818 -7.55 19.72 6.24
C GLU A 818 -8.95 19.21 6.59
N SER A 819 -9.59 18.51 5.66
CA SER A 819 -10.95 18.00 5.83
C SER A 819 -11.05 16.95 6.93
N VAL A 820 -10.16 15.96 6.94
CA VAL A 820 -10.20 14.89 7.95
C VAL A 820 -9.86 15.43 9.33
N VAL A 821 -8.83 16.28 9.45
CA VAL A 821 -8.48 16.91 10.73
C VAL A 821 -9.64 17.76 11.24
N MET A 822 -10.31 18.52 10.36
CA MET A 822 -11.48 19.32 10.75
C MET A 822 -12.65 18.43 11.23
N VAL A 823 -12.90 17.29 10.59
CA VAL A 823 -13.92 16.32 11.05
C VAL A 823 -13.55 15.72 12.41
N LEU A 824 -12.27 15.38 12.64
CA LEU A 824 -11.82 14.88 13.94
C LEU A 824 -11.97 15.95 15.04
N VAL A 825 -11.60 17.20 14.75
CA VAL A 825 -11.81 18.33 15.68
C VAL A 825 -13.30 18.54 15.94
N PHE A 826 -14.13 18.51 14.90
CA PHE A 826 -15.58 18.61 15.04
C PHE A 826 -16.13 17.51 15.95
N ALA A 827 -15.72 16.26 15.76
CA ALA A 827 -16.16 15.15 16.60
C ALA A 827 -15.77 15.35 18.07
N VAL A 828 -14.55 15.81 18.34
CA VAL A 828 -14.06 16.13 19.69
C VAL A 828 -14.88 17.24 20.34
N VAL A 829 -15.08 18.36 19.63
CA VAL A 829 -15.82 19.52 20.14
C VAL A 829 -17.32 19.20 20.32
N ALA A 830 -17.91 18.45 19.38
CA ALA A 830 -19.29 18.01 19.48
C ALA A 830 -19.51 17.13 20.72
N ILE A 831 -18.55 16.26 21.03
CA ILE A 831 -18.64 15.41 22.22
C ILE A 831 -18.48 16.23 23.48
N ALA A 832 -17.50 17.14 23.54
CA ALA A 832 -17.37 18.12 24.63
C ALA A 832 -18.69 18.86 24.89
N PHE A 833 -19.35 19.33 23.83
CA PHE A 833 -20.66 19.97 23.90
C PHE A 833 -21.75 19.04 24.45
N LEU A 834 -21.78 17.77 24.03
CA LEU A 834 -22.73 16.77 24.53
C LEU A 834 -22.53 16.46 26.02
N ILE A 835 -21.30 16.50 26.53
CA ILE A 835 -20.99 16.30 27.95
C ILE A 835 -21.42 17.51 28.77
N ASP A 836 -21.11 18.72 28.30
CA ASP A 836 -21.60 19.97 28.90
C ASP A 836 -23.13 19.97 29.00
N LEU A 837 -23.79 19.41 28.00
CA LEU A 837 -25.23 19.24 27.97
C LEU A 837 -25.70 18.17 28.99
N ALA A 838 -25.03 17.01 29.05
CA ALA A 838 -25.31 15.98 30.04
C ALA A 838 -25.17 16.49 31.48
N TYR A 839 -24.25 17.43 31.73
CA TYR A 839 -24.11 18.09 33.03
C TYR A 839 -25.35 18.83 33.48
N ALA A 840 -26.06 19.48 32.56
CA ALA A 840 -27.30 20.15 32.89
C ALA A 840 -28.33 19.15 33.44
N ILE A 841 -28.44 17.94 32.88
CA ILE A 841 -29.37 16.93 33.41
C ILE A 841 -29.00 16.47 34.81
N VAL A 842 -27.70 16.28 35.07
CA VAL A 842 -27.22 15.67 36.32
C VAL A 842 -27.21 16.68 37.47
N ASP A 843 -26.93 17.96 37.20
CA ASP A 843 -26.95 19.03 38.22
C ASP A 843 -28.01 20.12 37.93
N PRO A 844 -29.19 20.06 38.58
CA PRO A 844 -30.24 21.06 38.46
C PRO A 844 -29.82 22.47 38.90
N ARG A 845 -28.71 22.64 39.64
CA ARG A 845 -28.26 23.95 40.14
C ARG A 845 -27.74 24.86 39.02
N LEU A 846 -27.29 24.27 37.91
CA LEU A 846 -26.84 25.00 36.72
C LEU A 846 -28.00 25.68 35.96
N HIS A 847 -29.26 25.42 36.34
CA HIS A 847 -30.45 26.00 35.70
C HIS A 847 -30.83 27.39 36.25
N GLY A 848 -30.11 27.89 37.25
CA GLY A 848 -30.59 29.00 38.07
C GLY A 848 -29.51 29.93 38.62
N GLU A 849 -28.66 30.49 37.77
CA GLU A 849 -28.18 31.86 38.01
C GLU A 849 -28.93 32.81 37.06
N ARG A 850 -30.15 33.18 37.47
CA ARG A 850 -30.69 34.47 37.04
C ARG A 850 -29.86 35.54 37.75
N ARG A 851 -29.05 36.27 36.99
CA ARG A 851 -28.68 37.63 37.37
C ARG A 851 -29.92 38.52 37.37
#